data_AF-A0A7S2Y2Y9-F1
#
_entry.id   AF-A0A7S2Y2Y9-F1
#
_cell.length_a   1.000
_cell.length_b   1.000
_cell.length_c   1.000
_cell.angle_alpha   90.00
_cell.angle_beta   90.00
_cell.angle_gamma   90.00
#
_symmetry.space_group_name_H-M   'P 1'
#
loop_
_entity.id
_entity.type
_entity.pdbx_description
1 polymer ?
#
loop_
_entity_poly.entity_id
_entity_poly.type
_entity_poly.pdbx_seq_one_letter_code
_entity_poly.pdbx_strand_id
1 'polypeptide(L)'
;MMNNPIFQVTVFALEDEFGEYLGADARNYADSVVMSFFNSEENTGTVAAEAAVALNIGMEVINELYQQLANCRDQRIQDDNGIHSIDQVAALYIGDGEISGNHEEGHLLYNLAERMAIKFGTVDEASGMALANLKFLRLLNQARLDLSFPQACSGDLTTVRKLTRTVNKIVPQIIVVQVQALINAVLEDDRNRVRVHAHAVVPLVRACNEVTFEYLQDKLLNANFAETEVDAVISRLYSSLFCFGVTCADVGDHQEAETGAVCSAPTGLAPMVGYRPREEVIEYARLDLDIQYLDIMMAKKALGPAMDVYMFGLHSAGTAADGSSSVSLQNLAIGSGRSVVPEYNTHVQYYNSDNNYADTIVLDALNPASTFTDIERRQIVVGTAQYMIMYMAILQSMYESVSACKAGGRTDTSALLWDKAAAYIIGSMEGPVEEPYTVRPGVFLWGLGKKYCTSWGTCRNIITGSSLVNQEILSLLYTGRGAVNVQSCEALEKAAREMTSLLRVSLFQTTLSEVESTGTSQDSPLREEHFARSYSAARSLLPLISKENRDDANFISSTLDPDGPLLGASGETEKRANAILVEKALIDNIDDLDTDCALVGQTSTADACSGEVESERKNTVPLVIGITLGAIVGGALAIMLFVCQARKGQRNKDEQAKFIRNQQGVMDETRDFDPTDSRGQAATDELDHSDAAPAGDGTFSDVKLPEPV
;
A
#
# COMPACT_ATOMS: atom_id res chain seq x y z
N MET A 1 8.28 0.10 23.80
CA MET A 1 7.19 0.14 22.79
C MET A 1 7.46 -0.76 21.56
N MET A 2 8.16 -1.90 21.69
CA MET A 2 8.45 -2.77 20.52
C MET A 2 7.21 -3.43 19.91
N ASN A 3 6.16 -3.63 20.73
CA ASN A 3 4.90 -4.23 20.29
C ASN A 3 3.91 -3.22 19.70
N ASN A 4 4.24 -1.92 19.68
CA ASN A 4 3.35 -0.87 19.17
C ASN A 4 3.68 -0.56 17.70
N PRO A 5 2.88 -1.02 16.72
CA PRO A 5 3.14 -0.77 15.30
C PRO A 5 3.09 0.71 14.93
N ILE A 6 2.24 1.52 15.56
CA ILE A 6 2.17 2.97 15.29
C ILE A 6 3.48 3.63 15.69
N PHE A 7 4.02 3.28 16.87
CA PHE A 7 5.33 3.76 17.29
C PHE A 7 6.44 3.32 16.31
N GLN A 8 6.42 2.07 15.85
CA GLN A 8 7.43 1.58 14.89
C GLN A 8 7.37 2.32 13.55
N VAL A 9 6.17 2.58 13.02
CA VAL A 9 6.00 3.40 11.80
C VAL A 9 6.50 4.82 12.03
N THR A 10 6.15 5.44 13.16
CA THR A 10 6.60 6.79 13.47
C THR A 10 8.11 6.90 13.56
N VAL A 11 8.78 5.98 14.26
CA VAL A 11 10.24 5.96 14.34
C VAL A 11 10.87 5.73 12.96
N PHE A 12 10.35 4.77 12.19
CA PHE A 12 10.83 4.49 10.83
C PHE A 12 10.72 5.69 9.89
N ALA A 13 9.67 6.50 10.05
CA ALA A 13 9.45 7.67 9.21
C ALA A 13 10.30 8.88 9.62
N LEU A 14 10.64 9.01 10.90
CA LEU A 14 11.35 10.16 11.43
C LEU A 14 12.87 9.97 11.48
N GLU A 15 13.35 8.73 11.62
CA GLU A 15 14.78 8.47 11.77
C GLU A 15 15.58 8.80 10.51
N ASP A 16 16.75 9.39 10.70
CA ASP A 16 17.76 9.55 9.65
C ASP A 16 18.60 8.27 9.46
N GLU A 17 19.63 8.36 8.60
CA GLU A 17 20.53 7.23 8.32
C GLU A 17 21.30 6.71 9.55
N PHE A 18 21.36 7.49 10.64
CA PHE A 18 22.00 7.14 11.89
C PHE A 18 21.01 6.67 12.97
N GLY A 19 19.71 6.64 12.66
CA GLY A 19 18.67 6.31 13.64
C GLY A 19 18.32 7.48 14.57
N GLU A 20 18.71 8.71 14.20
CA GLU A 20 18.48 9.92 14.99
C GLU A 20 17.34 10.76 14.43
N TYR A 21 16.70 11.53 15.30
CA TYR A 21 15.73 12.56 14.96
C TYR A 21 15.87 13.74 15.92
N LEU A 22 15.92 14.96 15.39
CA LEU A 22 16.16 16.19 16.17
C LEU A 22 17.40 16.11 17.10
N GLY A 23 18.45 15.43 16.64
CA GLY A 23 19.72 15.30 17.37
C GLY A 23 19.70 14.34 18.57
N ALA A 24 18.70 13.47 18.66
CA ALA A 24 18.62 12.40 19.64
C ALA A 24 18.14 11.09 18.97
N ASP A 25 18.22 9.97 19.68
CA ASP A 25 17.67 8.70 19.21
C ASP A 25 16.18 8.87 18.82
N ALA A 26 15.81 8.48 17.59
CA ALA A 26 14.47 8.68 17.06
C ALA A 26 13.38 7.98 17.87
N ARG A 27 13.73 6.97 18.69
CA ARG A 27 12.79 6.33 19.65
C ARG A 27 12.30 7.30 20.73
N ASN A 28 12.98 8.42 20.93
CA ASN A 28 12.61 9.47 21.87
C ASN A 28 11.92 10.68 21.19
N TYR A 29 11.48 10.55 19.93
CA TYR A 29 10.98 11.68 19.13
C TYR A 29 9.94 12.55 19.87
N ALA A 30 9.02 11.93 20.61
CA ALA A 30 7.95 12.63 21.32
C ALA A 30 8.52 13.55 22.41
N ASP A 31 9.48 13.06 23.20
CA ASP A 31 10.20 13.85 24.19
C ASP A 31 11.06 14.94 23.53
N SER A 32 11.77 14.61 22.45
CA SER A 32 12.57 15.58 21.69
C SER A 32 11.72 16.76 21.19
N VAL A 33 10.51 16.50 20.70
CA VAL A 33 9.57 17.55 20.27
C VAL A 33 9.10 18.39 21.47
N VAL A 34 8.69 17.77 22.57
CA VAL A 34 8.29 18.47 23.81
C VAL A 34 9.42 19.36 24.34
N MET A 35 10.64 18.82 24.42
CA MET A 35 11.83 19.55 24.87
C MET A 35 12.19 20.71 23.94
N SER A 36 11.92 20.59 22.64
CA SER A 36 12.13 21.69 21.70
C SER A 36 11.29 22.92 22.04
N PHE A 37 10.08 22.75 22.58
CA PHE A 37 9.22 23.86 23.01
C PHE A 37 9.65 24.45 24.35
N PHE A 38 10.13 23.63 25.29
CA PHE A 38 10.71 24.12 26.55
C PHE A 38 11.94 25.01 26.34
N ASN A 39 12.76 24.66 25.35
CA ASN A 39 14.03 25.33 25.08
C ASN A 39 13.91 26.50 24.09
N SER A 40 12.73 26.71 23.49
CA SER A 40 12.51 27.81 22.54
C SER A 40 12.24 29.14 23.25
N GLU A 41 12.82 30.23 22.73
CA GLU A 41 12.47 31.60 23.16
C GLU A 41 11.01 31.97 22.78
N GLU A 42 10.37 31.16 21.94
CA GLU A 42 8.98 31.25 21.47
C GLU A 42 7.98 30.45 22.35
N ASN A 43 8.39 30.04 23.55
CA ASN A 43 7.52 29.31 24.48
C ASN A 43 6.30 30.19 24.87
N THR A 44 5.18 29.98 24.19
CA THR A 44 3.97 30.80 24.22
C THR A 44 2.89 30.19 25.12
N GLY A 45 3.26 29.76 26.32
CA GLY A 45 2.29 29.30 27.32
C GLY A 45 2.08 27.79 27.32
N THR A 46 1.02 27.29 26.66
CA THR A 46 0.51 25.91 26.86
C THR A 46 1.08 24.87 25.89
N VAL A 47 1.81 25.27 24.85
CA VAL A 47 2.23 24.40 23.73
C VAL A 47 3.02 23.17 24.21
N ALA A 48 3.98 23.34 25.13
CA ALA A 48 4.77 22.21 25.63
C ALA A 48 3.91 21.18 26.38
N ALA A 49 2.90 21.64 27.13
CA ALA A 49 1.95 20.76 27.81
C ALA A 49 1.04 20.04 26.80
N GLU A 50 0.53 20.76 25.81
CA GLU A 50 -0.27 20.17 24.72
C GLU A 50 0.53 19.15 23.90
N ALA A 51 1.82 19.41 23.64
CA ALA A 51 2.73 18.48 23.00
C ALA A 51 2.90 17.20 23.82
N ALA A 52 3.05 17.31 25.15
CA ALA A 52 3.14 16.15 26.02
C ALA A 52 1.85 15.32 26.02
N VAL A 53 0.68 15.96 25.97
CA VAL A 53 -0.61 15.26 25.85
C VAL A 53 -0.74 14.58 24.48
N ALA A 54 -0.50 15.31 23.40
CA ALA A 54 -0.69 14.81 22.05
C ALA A 54 0.30 13.68 21.69
N LEU A 55 1.58 13.83 22.05
CA LEU A 55 2.65 12.93 21.62
C LEU A 55 2.99 11.87 22.68
N ASN A 56 3.24 12.26 23.93
CA ASN A 56 3.64 11.30 24.96
C ASN A 56 2.43 10.49 25.44
N ILE A 57 1.36 11.15 25.91
CA ILE A 57 0.16 10.46 26.41
C ILE A 57 -0.55 9.74 25.25
N GLY A 58 -0.69 10.40 24.09
CA GLY A 58 -1.24 9.77 22.88
C GLY A 58 -0.55 8.47 22.50
N MET A 59 0.78 8.47 22.45
CA MET A 59 1.54 7.26 22.12
C MET A 59 1.51 6.22 23.24
N GLU A 60 1.46 6.63 24.52
CA GLU A 60 1.37 5.71 25.65
C GLU A 60 0.01 4.97 25.69
N VAL A 61 -1.09 5.68 25.46
CA VAL A 61 -2.44 5.08 25.33
C VAL A 61 -2.44 4.00 24.25
N ILE A 62 -1.84 4.29 23.08
CA ILE A 62 -1.70 3.33 21.97
C ILE A 62 -0.77 2.17 22.37
N ASN A 63 0.35 2.47 23.04
CA ASN A 63 1.31 1.46 23.49
C ASN A 63 0.68 0.47 24.45
N GLU A 64 -0.09 0.93 25.44
CA GLU A 64 -0.75 0.05 26.39
C GLU A 64 -1.77 -0.88 25.72
N LEU A 65 -2.56 -0.38 24.76
CA LEU A 65 -3.48 -1.21 23.97
C LEU A 65 -2.76 -2.37 23.25
N TYR A 66 -1.67 -2.07 22.56
CA TYR A 66 -0.89 -3.09 21.85
C TYR A 66 -0.08 -3.98 22.79
N GLN A 67 0.34 -3.47 23.95
CA GLN A 67 0.99 -4.28 24.97
C GLN A 67 0.03 -5.31 25.55
N GLN A 68 -1.25 -4.96 25.74
CA GLN A 68 -2.28 -5.92 26.15
C GLN A 68 -2.55 -6.96 25.07
N LEU A 69 -2.58 -6.55 23.80
CA LEU A 69 -2.68 -7.50 22.69
C LEU A 69 -1.52 -8.49 22.70
N ALA A 70 -0.27 -8.00 22.83
CA ALA A 70 0.91 -8.84 22.88
C ALA A 70 0.91 -9.76 24.12
N ASN A 71 0.50 -9.26 25.28
CA ASN A 71 0.34 -10.07 26.49
C ASN A 71 -0.70 -11.17 26.29
N CYS A 72 -1.82 -10.87 25.61
CA CYS A 72 -2.85 -11.86 25.32
C CYS A 72 -2.32 -12.95 24.37
N ARG A 73 -1.68 -12.55 23.27
CA ARG A 73 -1.05 -13.48 22.30
C ARG A 73 -0.02 -14.38 22.97
N ASP A 74 0.83 -13.81 23.80
CA ASP A 74 1.92 -14.52 24.48
C ASP A 74 1.42 -15.28 25.73
N GLN A 75 0.09 -15.35 25.95
CA GLN A 75 -0.57 -16.02 27.08
C GLN A 75 -0.07 -15.54 28.46
N ARG A 76 0.28 -14.24 28.56
CA ARG A 76 0.77 -13.60 29.78
C ARG A 76 -0.33 -12.93 30.61
N ILE A 77 -1.57 -12.84 30.10
CA ILE A 77 -2.70 -12.31 30.87
C ILE A 77 -3.21 -13.39 31.83
N GLN A 78 -3.03 -13.15 33.13
CA GLN A 78 -3.59 -13.99 34.21
C GLN A 78 -4.75 -13.24 34.88
N ASP A 79 -5.87 -13.92 35.11
CA ASP A 79 -7.03 -13.41 35.84
C ASP A 79 -7.53 -12.03 35.36
N ASP A 80 -7.86 -11.11 36.26
CA ASP A 80 -8.42 -9.78 35.98
C ASP A 80 -7.37 -8.71 35.60
N ASN A 81 -6.09 -9.09 35.48
CA ASN A 81 -5.01 -8.17 35.09
C ASN A 81 -5.26 -7.51 33.72
N GLY A 82 -5.89 -8.23 32.79
CA GLY A 82 -6.26 -7.69 31.48
C GLY A 82 -7.30 -6.57 31.57
N ILE A 83 -8.27 -6.68 32.49
CA ILE A 83 -9.27 -5.64 32.74
C ILE A 83 -8.58 -4.40 33.31
N HIS A 84 -7.72 -4.59 34.31
CA HIS A 84 -6.99 -3.48 34.95
C HIS A 84 -6.19 -2.66 33.93
N SER A 85 -5.52 -3.31 32.98
CA SER A 85 -4.77 -2.61 31.95
C SER A 85 -5.65 -1.85 30.94
N ILE A 86 -6.84 -2.35 30.60
CA ILE A 86 -7.80 -1.57 29.79
C ILE A 86 -8.32 -0.36 30.57
N ASP A 87 -8.54 -0.49 31.88
CA ASP A 87 -8.92 0.62 32.75
C ASP A 87 -7.81 1.69 32.86
N GLN A 88 -6.53 1.28 32.82
CA GLN A 88 -5.39 2.21 32.74
C GLN A 88 -5.40 3.02 31.44
N VAL A 89 -5.70 2.39 30.30
CA VAL A 89 -5.86 3.08 29.01
C VAL A 89 -6.96 4.13 29.10
N ALA A 90 -8.11 3.78 29.71
CA ALA A 90 -9.20 4.73 29.91
C ALA A 90 -8.77 5.92 30.79
N ALA A 91 -8.06 5.67 31.89
CA ALA A 91 -7.58 6.72 32.78
C ALA A 91 -6.59 7.67 32.09
N LEU A 92 -5.67 7.16 31.28
CA LEU A 92 -4.70 7.96 30.51
C LEU A 92 -5.36 8.77 29.38
N TYR A 93 -6.44 8.27 28.79
CA TYR A 93 -7.15 8.99 27.73
C TYR A 93 -8.07 10.09 28.28
N ILE A 94 -8.82 9.78 29.34
CA ILE A 94 -9.84 10.66 29.93
C ILE A 94 -9.19 11.73 30.81
N GLY A 95 -8.32 11.32 31.74
CA GLY A 95 -7.73 12.23 32.72
C GLY A 95 -8.64 12.54 33.91
N ASP A 96 -8.06 13.21 34.91
CA ASP A 96 -8.79 13.65 36.11
C ASP A 96 -9.56 14.94 35.86
N GLY A 97 -10.71 15.09 36.53
CA GLY A 97 -11.56 16.28 36.42
C GLY A 97 -12.36 16.43 35.12
N GLU A 98 -12.41 15.41 34.28
CA GLU A 98 -13.18 15.44 33.02
C GLU A 98 -14.69 15.32 33.27
N ILE A 99 -15.48 16.11 32.55
CA ILE A 99 -16.95 16.02 32.55
C ILE A 99 -17.40 15.64 31.13
N SER A 100 -18.21 14.58 31.04
CA SER A 100 -18.74 14.09 29.77
C SER A 100 -19.49 15.18 28.99
N GLY A 101 -19.07 15.41 27.74
CA GLY A 101 -19.65 16.43 26.85
C GLY A 101 -19.29 17.88 27.20
N ASN A 102 -18.36 18.10 28.13
CA ASN A 102 -17.85 19.43 28.46
C ASN A 102 -16.53 19.68 27.72
N HIS A 103 -16.44 20.80 27.01
CA HIS A 103 -15.24 21.20 26.27
C HIS A 103 -14.33 22.18 27.05
N GLU A 104 -14.75 22.64 28.24
CA GLU A 104 -14.03 23.62 29.07
C GLU A 104 -13.24 22.98 30.22
N GLU A 105 -13.59 21.75 30.62
CA GLU A 105 -12.96 21.04 31.74
C GLU A 105 -12.19 19.82 31.26
N GLY A 106 -11.10 19.48 31.95
CA GLY A 106 -10.21 18.38 31.57
C GLY A 106 -8.94 18.82 30.83
N HIS A 107 -7.98 17.90 30.73
CA HIS A 107 -6.60 18.23 30.29
C HIS A 107 -5.99 17.23 29.32
N LEU A 108 -6.60 16.06 29.11
CA LEU A 108 -6.04 15.00 28.27
C LEU A 108 -6.75 14.91 26.91
N LEU A 109 -6.56 13.80 26.20
CA LEU A 109 -7.04 13.61 24.83
C LEU A 109 -8.57 13.65 24.73
N TYR A 110 -9.28 13.25 25.78
CA TYR A 110 -10.74 13.33 25.82
C TYR A 110 -11.23 14.78 25.66
N ASN A 111 -10.73 15.72 26.48
CA ASN A 111 -11.08 17.15 26.34
C ASN A 111 -10.65 17.72 24.97
N LEU A 112 -9.47 17.33 24.46
CA LEU A 112 -9.05 17.74 23.12
C LEU A 112 -10.05 17.28 22.05
N ALA A 113 -10.57 16.06 22.16
CA ALA A 113 -11.60 15.54 21.27
C ALA A 113 -12.92 16.32 21.39
N GLU A 114 -13.37 16.66 22.60
CA GLU A 114 -14.58 17.49 22.81
C GLU A 114 -14.43 18.87 22.15
N ARG A 115 -13.28 19.52 22.34
CA ARG A 115 -12.99 20.82 21.71
C ARG A 115 -12.97 20.74 20.18
N MET A 116 -12.32 19.73 19.62
CA MET A 116 -12.22 19.57 18.17
C MET A 116 -13.57 19.16 17.56
N ALA A 117 -14.35 18.33 18.23
CA ALA A 117 -15.64 17.89 17.71
C ALA A 117 -16.61 19.06 17.44
N ILE A 118 -16.59 20.10 18.27
CA ILE A 118 -17.39 21.31 18.06
C ILE A 118 -16.96 22.02 16.78
N LYS A 119 -15.65 22.20 16.58
CA LYS A 119 -15.07 22.85 15.39
C LYS A 119 -15.32 22.09 14.11
N PHE A 120 -15.49 20.76 14.18
CA PHE A 120 -15.69 19.89 13.01
C PHE A 120 -17.12 19.36 12.84
N GLY A 121 -18.04 19.75 13.73
CA GLY A 121 -19.43 19.27 13.70
C GLY A 121 -19.57 17.77 13.98
N THR A 122 -18.62 17.13 14.67
CA THR A 122 -18.63 15.69 14.98
C THR A 122 -19.06 15.43 16.43
N VAL A 123 -20.17 16.02 16.85
CA VAL A 123 -20.76 15.88 18.19
C VAL A 123 -21.99 14.97 18.10
N ASP A 124 -22.13 14.04 19.04
CA ASP A 124 -23.35 13.24 19.19
C ASP A 124 -24.48 14.12 19.76
N GLU A 125 -25.59 14.21 19.04
CA GLU A 125 -26.72 15.06 19.44
C GLU A 125 -27.36 14.65 20.77
N ALA A 126 -27.32 13.35 21.11
CA ALA A 126 -28.01 12.84 22.30
C ALA A 126 -27.18 13.03 23.57
N SER A 127 -25.87 12.79 23.51
CA SER A 127 -24.99 12.90 24.67
C SER A 127 -24.20 14.21 24.74
N GLY A 128 -24.12 14.97 23.66
CA GLY A 128 -23.26 16.15 23.55
C GLY A 128 -21.76 15.85 23.56
N MET A 129 -21.38 14.58 23.39
CA MET A 129 -19.96 14.16 23.40
C MET A 129 -19.40 14.17 21.98
N ALA A 130 -18.09 14.34 21.86
CA ALA A 130 -17.35 14.04 20.64
C ALA A 130 -17.64 12.60 20.18
N LEU A 131 -17.95 12.42 18.89
CA LEU A 131 -18.17 11.11 18.29
C LEU A 131 -16.96 10.18 18.47
N ALA A 132 -15.73 10.73 18.41
CA ALA A 132 -14.49 10.00 18.67
C ALA A 132 -14.44 9.45 20.10
N ASN A 133 -14.75 10.27 21.12
CA ASN A 133 -14.83 9.85 22.52
C ASN A 133 -15.87 8.74 22.73
N LEU A 134 -17.06 8.93 22.15
CA LEU A 134 -18.15 7.96 22.25
C LEU A 134 -17.76 6.60 21.64
N LYS A 135 -17.16 6.59 20.44
CA LYS A 135 -16.66 5.38 19.78
C LYS A 135 -15.53 4.74 20.59
N PHE A 136 -14.57 5.54 21.07
CA PHE A 136 -13.44 5.09 21.87
C PHE A 136 -13.90 4.36 23.14
N LEU A 137 -14.80 4.96 23.93
CA LEU A 137 -15.32 4.35 25.15
C LEU A 137 -16.12 3.07 24.88
N ARG A 138 -16.92 3.02 23.81
CA ARG A 138 -17.65 1.80 23.40
C ARG A 138 -16.68 0.67 23.06
N LEU A 139 -15.62 0.97 22.30
CA LEU A 139 -14.62 -0.02 21.89
C LEU A 139 -13.73 -0.47 23.05
N LEU A 140 -13.37 0.42 23.99
CA LEU A 140 -12.66 0.02 25.21
C LEU A 140 -13.49 -0.93 26.06
N ASN A 141 -14.80 -0.67 26.21
CA ASN A 141 -15.69 -1.59 26.89
C ASN A 141 -15.76 -2.95 26.17
N GLN A 142 -15.76 -2.97 24.84
CA GLN A 142 -15.68 -4.23 24.08
C GLN A 142 -14.36 -4.97 24.36
N ALA A 143 -13.21 -4.28 24.32
CA ALA A 143 -11.91 -4.89 24.62
C ALA A 143 -11.86 -5.45 26.04
N ARG A 144 -12.43 -4.71 27.01
CA ARG A 144 -12.58 -5.17 28.39
C ARG A 144 -13.43 -6.45 28.49
N LEU A 145 -14.55 -6.50 27.76
CA LEU A 145 -15.42 -7.68 27.74
C LEU A 145 -14.72 -8.88 27.12
N ASP A 146 -13.97 -8.68 26.03
CA ASP A 146 -13.19 -9.74 25.38
C ASP A 146 -12.15 -10.37 26.33
N LEU A 147 -11.62 -9.58 27.28
CA LEU A 147 -10.65 -10.00 28.29
C LEU A 147 -11.27 -10.42 29.64
N SER A 148 -12.60 -10.34 29.79
CA SER A 148 -13.25 -10.48 31.10
C SER A 148 -13.40 -11.91 31.61
N PHE A 149 -13.25 -12.91 30.74
CA PHE A 149 -13.39 -14.31 31.11
C PHE A 149 -12.08 -14.87 31.66
N PRO A 150 -12.11 -15.72 32.71
CA PRO A 150 -10.94 -16.47 33.13
C PRO A 150 -10.38 -17.22 31.93
N GLN A 151 -9.06 -17.16 31.72
CA GLN A 151 -8.41 -17.85 30.60
C GLN A 151 -8.84 -17.32 29.21
N ALA A 152 -9.35 -16.08 29.10
CA ALA A 152 -9.77 -15.49 27.81
C ALA A 152 -8.69 -15.58 26.72
N CYS A 153 -7.41 -15.46 27.11
CA CYS A 153 -6.27 -15.53 26.21
C CYS A 153 -5.62 -16.92 26.12
N SER A 154 -6.16 -17.95 26.79
CA SER A 154 -5.66 -19.32 26.67
C SER A 154 -6.66 -20.16 25.86
N GLY A 155 -6.15 -20.80 24.81
CA GLY A 155 -6.97 -21.46 23.81
C GLY A 155 -6.48 -21.15 22.41
N ASP A 156 -7.41 -21.11 21.45
CA ASP A 156 -7.14 -20.71 20.08
C ASP A 156 -6.93 -19.18 19.96
N LEU A 157 -6.52 -18.72 18.78
CA LEU A 157 -6.25 -17.31 18.52
C LEU A 157 -7.52 -16.44 18.37
N THR A 158 -8.69 -16.93 18.79
CA THR A 158 -9.97 -16.21 18.60
C THR A 158 -10.01 -14.92 19.40
N THR A 159 -9.64 -14.95 20.68
CA THR A 159 -9.63 -13.75 21.53
C THR A 159 -8.60 -12.75 21.05
N VAL A 160 -7.40 -13.21 20.68
CA VAL A 160 -6.36 -12.37 20.09
C VAL A 160 -6.90 -11.68 18.83
N ARG A 161 -7.52 -12.43 17.91
CA ARG A 161 -8.12 -11.86 16.69
C ARG A 161 -9.20 -10.82 16.98
N LYS A 162 -10.09 -11.08 17.94
CA LYS A 162 -11.13 -10.12 18.36
C LYS A 162 -10.51 -8.86 18.93
N LEU A 163 -9.55 -9.01 19.84
CA LEU A 163 -8.84 -7.91 20.47
C LEU A 163 -8.07 -7.08 19.44
N THR A 164 -7.36 -7.72 18.49
CA THR A 164 -6.68 -7.03 17.38
C THR A 164 -7.67 -6.16 16.60
N ARG A 165 -8.84 -6.69 16.24
CA ARG A 165 -9.86 -5.90 15.53
C ARG A 165 -10.38 -4.74 16.35
N THR A 166 -10.60 -4.95 17.65
CA THR A 166 -11.06 -3.89 18.55
C THR A 166 -9.99 -2.80 18.70
N VAL A 167 -8.72 -3.17 18.93
CA VAL A 167 -7.59 -2.23 19.02
C VAL A 167 -7.42 -1.44 17.71
N ASN A 168 -7.51 -2.11 16.56
CA ASN A 168 -7.43 -1.47 15.24
C ASN A 168 -8.60 -0.51 14.96
N LYS A 169 -9.71 -0.58 15.71
CA LYS A 169 -10.81 0.41 15.67
C LYS A 169 -10.64 1.53 16.71
N ILE A 170 -9.97 1.25 17.84
CA ILE A 170 -9.70 2.23 18.90
C ILE A 170 -8.65 3.26 18.43
N VAL A 171 -7.53 2.79 17.89
CA VAL A 171 -6.40 3.63 17.49
C VAL A 171 -6.81 4.74 16.50
N PRO A 172 -7.61 4.47 15.45
CA PRO A 172 -8.13 5.52 14.57
C PRO A 172 -8.89 6.63 15.29
N GLN A 173 -9.55 6.38 16.42
CA GLN A 173 -10.26 7.44 17.17
C GLN A 173 -9.29 8.45 17.77
N ILE A 174 -8.10 8.01 18.20
CA ILE A 174 -7.03 8.91 18.67
C ILE A 174 -6.48 9.70 17.47
N ILE A 175 -6.27 9.03 16.33
CA ILE A 175 -5.75 9.68 15.12
C ILE A 175 -6.72 10.73 14.58
N VAL A 176 -8.04 10.49 14.60
CA VAL A 176 -9.07 11.47 14.20
C VAL A 176 -8.90 12.77 14.98
N VAL A 177 -8.74 12.69 16.30
CA VAL A 177 -8.56 13.88 17.15
C VAL A 177 -7.30 14.65 16.76
N GLN A 178 -6.20 13.95 16.46
CA GLN A 178 -4.96 14.58 16.01
C GLN A 178 -5.08 15.20 14.61
N VAL A 179 -5.81 14.56 13.70
CA VAL A 179 -6.09 15.09 12.35
C VAL A 179 -6.94 16.36 12.44
N GLN A 180 -8.01 16.34 13.23
CA GLN A 180 -8.84 17.52 13.45
C GLN A 180 -8.02 18.68 14.04
N ALA A 181 -7.22 18.40 15.08
CA ALA A 181 -6.37 19.39 15.72
C ALA A 181 -5.29 19.95 14.77
N LEU A 182 -4.69 19.10 13.93
CA LEU A 182 -3.74 19.51 12.91
C LEU A 182 -4.39 20.44 11.87
N ILE A 183 -5.53 20.05 11.31
CA ILE A 183 -6.25 20.86 10.31
C ILE A 183 -6.67 22.20 10.92
N ASN A 184 -7.20 22.21 12.14
CA ASN A 184 -7.53 23.44 12.84
C ASN A 184 -6.29 24.34 13.02
N ALA A 185 -5.16 23.78 13.46
CA ALA A 185 -3.93 24.56 13.63
C ALA A 185 -3.40 25.12 12.30
N VAL A 186 -3.53 24.38 11.20
CA VAL A 186 -3.17 24.87 9.85
C VAL A 186 -4.08 26.04 9.44
N LEU A 187 -5.39 25.93 9.67
CA LEU A 187 -6.36 26.98 9.34
C LEU A 187 -6.18 28.24 10.19
N GLU A 188 -5.83 28.09 11.46
CA GLU A 188 -5.55 29.19 12.40
C GLU A 188 -4.14 29.79 12.25
N ASP A 189 -3.32 29.26 11.33
CA ASP A 189 -1.91 29.60 11.15
C ASP A 189 -1.05 29.44 12.42
N ASP A 190 -1.46 28.56 13.33
CA ASP A 190 -0.72 28.26 14.57
C ASP A 190 0.43 27.28 14.31
N ARG A 191 1.58 27.84 13.91
CA ARG A 191 2.79 27.08 13.56
C ARG A 191 3.26 26.13 14.66
N ASN A 192 3.09 26.51 15.92
CA ASN A 192 3.52 25.68 17.05
C ASN A 192 2.61 24.45 17.20
N ARG A 193 1.29 24.63 17.13
CA ARG A 193 0.33 23.51 17.19
C ARG A 193 0.33 22.67 15.92
N VAL A 194 0.62 23.25 14.76
CA VAL A 194 0.90 22.48 13.54
C VAL A 194 2.05 21.52 13.79
N ARG A 195 3.19 22.00 14.31
CA ARG A 195 4.33 21.12 14.62
C ARG A 195 3.93 20.01 15.58
N VAL A 196 3.17 20.29 16.64
CA VAL A 196 2.71 19.26 17.60
C VAL A 196 1.91 18.16 16.89
N HIS A 197 0.80 18.52 16.26
CA HIS A 197 -0.11 17.52 15.70
C HIS A 197 0.42 16.87 14.41
N ALA A 198 1.29 17.55 13.68
CA ALA A 198 1.97 16.98 12.52
C ALA A 198 2.89 15.81 12.91
N HIS A 199 3.59 15.88 14.05
CA HIS A 199 4.39 14.75 14.54
C HIS A 199 3.56 13.54 14.98
N ALA A 200 2.27 13.73 15.26
CA ALA A 200 1.35 12.63 15.56
C ALA A 200 0.78 11.98 14.28
N VAL A 201 0.60 12.74 13.20
CA VAL A 201 -0.14 12.32 12.00
C VAL A 201 0.77 12.01 10.82
N VAL A 202 1.66 12.94 10.45
CA VAL A 202 2.45 12.88 9.21
C VAL A 202 3.30 11.60 9.12
N PRO A 203 4.01 11.16 10.19
CA PRO A 203 4.80 9.93 10.13
C PRO A 203 4.02 8.69 9.69
N LEU A 204 2.72 8.63 9.98
CA LEU A 204 1.87 7.51 9.64
C LEU A 204 1.58 7.42 8.13
N VAL A 205 1.69 8.55 7.39
CA VAL A 205 1.54 8.59 5.93
C VAL A 205 2.66 7.82 5.22
N ARG A 206 3.83 7.69 5.86
CA ARG A 206 5.00 7.00 5.31
C ARG A 206 4.68 5.55 4.90
N ALA A 207 3.81 4.89 5.65
CA ALA A 207 3.45 3.49 5.46
C ALA A 207 2.46 3.25 4.30
N CYS A 208 1.94 4.30 3.66
CA CYS A 208 0.98 4.18 2.56
C CYS A 208 1.36 4.98 1.30
N ASN A 209 1.97 6.17 1.46
CA ASN A 209 2.27 7.07 0.35
C ASN A 209 3.51 7.91 0.67
N GLU A 210 4.68 7.49 0.15
CA GLU A 210 5.95 8.15 0.40
C GLU A 210 5.98 9.59 -0.12
N VAL A 211 5.45 9.85 -1.32
CA VAL A 211 5.48 11.18 -1.94
C VAL A 211 4.64 12.18 -1.14
N THR A 212 3.46 11.75 -0.68
CA THR A 212 2.59 12.57 0.17
C THR A 212 3.22 12.77 1.54
N PHE A 213 3.86 11.73 2.09
CA PHE A 213 4.63 11.84 3.32
C PHE A 213 5.75 12.89 3.18
N GLU A 214 6.60 12.81 2.16
CA GLU A 214 7.71 13.75 1.95
C GLU A 214 7.22 15.20 1.84
N TYR A 215 6.13 15.42 1.09
CA TYR A 215 5.52 16.75 1.00
C TYR A 215 5.00 17.24 2.36
N LEU A 216 4.22 16.42 3.07
CA LEU A 216 3.66 16.81 4.36
C LEU A 216 4.75 16.95 5.42
N GLN A 217 5.82 16.18 5.33
CA GLN A 217 6.98 16.26 6.21
C GLN A 217 7.67 17.62 6.07
N ASP A 218 8.01 18.01 4.84
CA ASP A 218 8.61 19.32 4.52
C ASP A 218 7.73 20.47 5.02
N LYS A 219 6.43 20.40 4.74
CA LYS A 219 5.50 21.48 5.04
C LYS A 219 5.10 21.58 6.51
N LEU A 220 4.91 20.46 7.21
CA LEU A 220 4.22 20.46 8.50
C LEU A 220 5.12 20.16 9.70
N LEU A 221 6.13 19.29 9.61
CA LEU A 221 6.97 18.98 10.78
C LEU A 221 7.78 20.19 11.26
N ASN A 222 8.15 21.07 10.33
CA ASN A 222 8.78 22.37 10.61
C ASN A 222 7.80 23.55 10.43
N ALA A 223 6.53 23.28 10.16
CA ALA A 223 5.48 24.28 9.86
C ALA A 223 5.91 25.33 8.81
N ASN A 224 6.57 24.91 7.74
CA ASN A 224 7.09 25.76 6.67
C ASN A 224 6.18 25.74 5.43
N PHE A 225 4.97 26.27 5.56
CA PHE A 225 4.00 26.40 4.45
C PHE A 225 3.52 27.85 4.28
N ALA A 226 3.27 28.29 3.06
CA ALA A 226 2.65 29.59 2.79
C ALA A 226 1.12 29.53 2.92
N GLU A 227 0.48 30.66 3.15
CA GLU A 227 -1.00 30.78 3.17
C GLU A 227 -1.63 30.22 1.88
N THR A 228 -0.99 30.46 0.73
CA THR A 228 -1.43 29.92 -0.58
C THR A 228 -1.31 28.40 -0.70
N GLU A 229 -0.64 27.73 0.24
CA GLU A 229 -0.44 26.27 0.25
C GLU A 229 -1.39 25.55 1.20
N VAL A 230 -2.20 26.28 1.99
CA VAL A 230 -3.12 25.71 3.00
C VAL A 230 -4.07 24.68 2.39
N ASP A 231 -4.74 25.01 1.28
CA ASP A 231 -5.65 24.09 0.60
C ASP A 231 -4.94 22.82 0.10
N ALA A 232 -3.72 22.98 -0.44
CA ALA A 232 -2.93 21.86 -0.95
C ALA A 232 -2.41 20.95 0.18
N VAL A 233 -2.15 21.51 1.36
CA VAL A 233 -1.79 20.78 2.57
C VAL A 233 -3.01 19.99 3.09
N ILE A 234 -4.15 20.67 3.27
CA ILE A 234 -5.38 20.05 3.80
C ILE A 234 -5.88 18.95 2.85
N SER A 235 -5.86 19.20 1.53
CA SER A 235 -6.22 18.21 0.53
C SER A 235 -5.34 16.95 0.61
N ARG A 236 -4.05 17.08 0.90
CA ARG A 236 -3.13 15.94 1.06
C ARG A 236 -3.33 15.20 2.39
N LEU A 237 -3.71 15.91 3.46
CA LEU A 237 -4.12 15.28 4.72
C LEU A 237 -5.39 14.45 4.50
N TYR A 238 -6.40 14.99 3.82
CA TYR A 238 -7.62 14.26 3.51
C TYR A 238 -7.39 13.08 2.59
N SER A 239 -6.54 13.21 1.56
CA SER A 239 -6.19 12.10 0.70
C SER A 239 -5.42 10.99 1.43
N SER A 240 -4.90 11.24 2.64
CA SER A 240 -4.15 10.27 3.44
C SER A 240 -4.98 9.58 4.52
N LEU A 241 -6.26 9.94 4.71
CA LEU A 241 -7.08 9.37 5.79
C LEU A 241 -7.23 7.84 5.71
N PHE A 242 -7.24 7.29 4.50
CA PHE A 242 -7.32 5.85 4.29
C PHE A 242 -6.13 5.10 4.90
N CYS A 243 -4.97 5.74 5.01
CA CYS A 243 -3.77 5.18 5.64
C CYS A 243 -3.97 4.92 7.13
N PHE A 244 -4.91 5.60 7.75
CA PHE A 244 -5.19 5.53 9.17
C PHE A 244 -6.45 4.69 9.49
N GLY A 245 -7.11 4.15 8.46
CA GLY A 245 -8.44 3.54 8.62
C GLY A 245 -9.53 4.55 9.02
N VAL A 246 -9.34 5.83 8.65
CA VAL A 246 -10.24 6.95 8.98
C VAL A 246 -11.01 7.38 7.72
N THR A 247 -12.26 7.78 7.90
CA THR A 247 -13.08 8.34 6.82
C THR A 247 -13.34 9.83 7.02
N CYS A 248 -13.77 10.51 5.95
CA CYS A 248 -14.24 11.90 6.07
C CYS A 248 -15.38 12.07 7.07
N ALA A 249 -16.27 11.08 7.20
CA ALA A 249 -17.36 11.13 8.17
C ALA A 249 -16.87 11.05 9.63
N ASP A 250 -15.70 10.46 9.87
CA ASP A 250 -15.08 10.45 11.20
C ASP A 250 -14.43 11.79 11.54
N VAL A 251 -13.84 12.47 10.54
CA VAL A 251 -13.17 13.77 10.72
C VAL A 251 -14.16 14.94 10.76
N GLY A 252 -15.22 14.90 9.95
CA GLY A 252 -16.17 16.00 9.80
C GLY A 252 -15.63 17.17 8.98
N ASP A 253 -16.43 18.25 8.94
CA ASP A 253 -16.14 19.46 8.19
C ASP A 253 -15.89 20.63 9.16
N HIS A 254 -14.86 21.43 8.89
CA HIS A 254 -14.56 22.57 9.76
C HIS A 254 -15.64 23.65 9.64
N GLN A 255 -16.36 23.93 10.74
CA GLN A 255 -17.58 24.74 10.76
C GLN A 255 -17.36 26.24 10.48
N GLU A 256 -16.13 26.73 10.67
CA GLU A 256 -15.77 28.15 10.50
C GLU A 256 -14.91 28.42 9.26
N ALA A 257 -14.56 27.41 8.46
CA ALA A 257 -13.71 27.59 7.29
C ALA A 257 -14.53 28.05 6.06
N GLU A 258 -14.16 29.18 5.44
CA GLU A 258 -14.94 29.77 4.34
C GLU A 258 -14.84 28.98 3.02
N THR A 259 -13.72 28.29 2.74
CA THR A 259 -13.53 27.33 1.64
C THR A 259 -12.28 26.45 1.89
N GLY A 260 -12.26 25.19 1.44
CA GLY A 260 -11.03 24.35 1.37
C GLY A 260 -10.91 23.18 2.37
N ALA A 261 -11.67 23.21 3.47
CA ALA A 261 -11.66 22.18 4.51
C ALA A 261 -12.94 21.31 4.55
N VAL A 262 -13.45 20.96 3.37
CA VAL A 262 -14.58 20.02 3.23
C VAL A 262 -14.02 18.65 2.91
N CYS A 263 -14.21 17.70 3.81
CA CYS A 263 -13.78 16.33 3.58
C CYS A 263 -14.87 15.58 2.83
N SER A 264 -14.64 15.29 1.55
CA SER A 264 -15.59 14.50 0.75
C SER A 264 -15.03 13.12 0.44
N ALA A 265 -15.84 12.09 0.71
CA ALA A 265 -15.54 10.75 0.23
C ALA A 265 -15.70 10.72 -1.31
N PRO A 266 -14.81 10.03 -2.05
CA PRO A 266 -15.00 9.85 -3.48
C PRO A 266 -16.36 9.19 -3.76
N THR A 267 -17.19 9.83 -4.59
CA THR A 267 -18.48 9.26 -4.98
C THR A 267 -18.31 8.33 -6.18
N GLY A 268 -18.61 7.04 -6.00
CA GLY A 268 -18.61 6.03 -7.06
C GLY A 268 -17.36 5.14 -7.08
N LEU A 269 -17.32 4.20 -8.03
CA LEU A 269 -16.22 3.26 -8.19
C LEU A 269 -14.96 3.99 -8.66
N ALA A 270 -14.00 4.13 -7.75
CA ALA A 270 -12.70 4.73 -8.06
C ALA A 270 -11.97 3.86 -9.09
N PRO A 271 -11.40 4.45 -10.15
CA PRO A 271 -10.49 3.72 -11.01
C PRO A 271 -9.25 3.28 -10.22
N MET A 272 -8.61 2.22 -10.68
CA MET A 272 -7.30 1.72 -10.21
C MET A 272 -6.37 1.76 -11.41
N VAL A 273 -5.49 2.75 -11.49
CA VAL A 273 -4.57 2.95 -12.63
C VAL A 273 -5.27 2.86 -13.99
N GLY A 274 -6.40 3.55 -14.14
CA GLY A 274 -7.18 3.55 -15.38
C GLY A 274 -8.05 2.31 -15.62
N TYR A 275 -8.01 1.27 -14.79
CA TYR A 275 -9.04 0.23 -14.75
C TYR A 275 -10.22 0.69 -13.90
N ARG A 276 -11.43 0.75 -14.48
CA ARG A 276 -12.64 1.04 -13.71
C ARG A 276 -13.37 -0.28 -13.37
N PRO A 277 -13.42 -0.70 -12.10
CA PRO A 277 -14.15 -1.92 -11.76
C PRO A 277 -15.66 -1.72 -11.97
N ARG A 278 -16.38 -2.83 -12.10
CA ARG A 278 -17.85 -2.87 -12.11
C ARG A 278 -18.42 -2.97 -10.70
N GLU A 279 -17.70 -3.62 -9.79
CA GLU A 279 -18.07 -3.80 -8.38
C GLU A 279 -17.12 -3.04 -7.45
N GLU A 280 -17.54 -2.80 -6.20
CA GLU A 280 -16.69 -2.17 -5.19
C GLU A 280 -15.65 -3.16 -4.65
N VAL A 281 -14.38 -2.90 -4.95
CA VAL A 281 -13.28 -3.84 -4.64
C VAL A 281 -12.07 -3.18 -3.98
N ILE A 282 -12.17 -1.90 -3.59
CA ILE A 282 -11.04 -1.15 -3.06
C ILE A 282 -10.50 -1.74 -1.74
N GLU A 283 -11.37 -2.38 -0.95
CA GLU A 283 -10.98 -3.10 0.27
C GLU A 283 -9.97 -4.23 0.01
N TYR A 284 -10.09 -4.92 -1.14
CA TYR A 284 -9.16 -5.98 -1.54
C TYR A 284 -7.81 -5.41 -1.99
N ALA A 285 -7.83 -4.23 -2.62
CA ALA A 285 -6.62 -3.56 -3.09
C ALA A 285 -5.73 -3.13 -1.91
N ARG A 286 -6.33 -2.80 -0.75
CA ARG A 286 -5.63 -2.35 0.47
C ARG A 286 -4.78 -3.41 1.17
N LEU A 287 -4.77 -4.66 0.71
CA LEU A 287 -3.81 -5.66 1.19
C LEU A 287 -2.35 -5.28 0.90
N ASP A 288 -2.12 -4.40 -0.07
CA ASP A 288 -0.79 -3.86 -0.35
C ASP A 288 -0.24 -3.00 0.80
N LEU A 289 -1.12 -2.25 1.49
CA LEU A 289 -0.80 -1.55 2.72
C LEU A 289 -0.40 -2.52 3.84
N ASP A 290 -1.05 -3.68 3.95
CA ASP A 290 -0.66 -4.70 4.92
C ASP A 290 0.75 -5.24 4.63
N ILE A 291 1.11 -5.45 3.36
CA ILE A 291 2.48 -5.83 2.96
C ILE A 291 3.48 -4.71 3.27
N GLN A 292 3.13 -3.45 2.99
CA GLN A 292 4.01 -2.31 3.30
C GLN A 292 4.21 -2.13 4.81
N TYR A 293 3.16 -2.30 5.61
CA TYR A 293 3.27 -2.31 7.07
C TYR A 293 4.12 -3.48 7.56
N LEU A 294 3.94 -4.66 6.99
CA LEU A 294 4.73 -5.84 7.30
C LEU A 294 6.23 -5.59 7.03
N ASP A 295 6.57 -4.97 5.89
CA ASP A 295 7.93 -4.60 5.55
C ASP A 295 8.56 -3.65 6.60
N ILE A 296 7.81 -2.64 7.05
CA ILE A 296 8.27 -1.71 8.09
C ILE A 296 8.46 -2.44 9.42
N MET A 297 7.50 -3.27 9.86
CA MET A 297 7.63 -4.02 11.11
C MET A 297 8.86 -4.92 11.10
N MET A 298 9.11 -5.60 9.98
CA MET A 298 10.30 -6.44 9.81
C MET A 298 11.59 -5.62 9.81
N ALA A 299 11.61 -4.44 9.16
CA ALA A 299 12.75 -3.53 9.21
C ALA A 299 13.06 -3.06 10.64
N LYS A 300 12.02 -2.83 11.45
CA LYS A 300 12.15 -2.46 12.87
C LYS A 300 12.31 -3.66 13.82
N LYS A 301 12.42 -4.88 13.28
CA LYS A 301 12.55 -6.14 14.03
C LYS A 301 11.39 -6.39 15.01
N ALA A 302 10.22 -5.82 14.71
CA ALA A 302 9.00 -5.96 15.48
C ALA A 302 8.24 -7.22 15.05
N LEU A 303 8.80 -8.40 15.35
CA LEU A 303 8.26 -9.70 14.89
C LEU A 303 6.83 -9.98 15.37
N GLY A 304 6.47 -9.55 16.58
CA GLY A 304 5.11 -9.69 17.10
C GLY A 304 4.10 -8.92 16.26
N PRO A 305 4.23 -7.59 16.13
CA PRO A 305 3.39 -6.80 15.23
C PRO A 305 3.37 -7.30 13.78
N ALA A 306 4.51 -7.74 13.24
CA ALA A 306 4.58 -8.35 11.90
C ALA A 306 3.68 -9.59 11.79
N MET A 307 3.74 -10.48 12.79
CA MET A 307 2.86 -11.65 12.87
C MET A 307 1.38 -11.26 12.94
N ASP A 308 1.02 -10.27 13.76
CA ASP A 308 -0.37 -9.84 13.91
C ASP A 308 -0.95 -9.31 12.59
N VAL A 309 -0.19 -8.50 11.85
CA VAL A 309 -0.59 -7.99 10.52
C VAL A 309 -0.77 -9.14 9.53
N TYR A 310 0.19 -10.07 9.47
CA TYR A 310 0.12 -11.22 8.56
C TYR A 310 -1.11 -12.11 8.83
N MET A 311 -1.36 -12.43 10.09
CA MET A 311 -2.42 -13.36 10.49
C MET A 311 -3.82 -12.74 10.46
N PHE A 312 -3.96 -11.50 10.92
CA PHE A 312 -5.27 -10.90 11.18
C PHE A 312 -5.65 -9.78 10.20
N GLY A 313 -4.67 -9.25 9.46
CA GLY A 313 -4.84 -8.09 8.59
C GLY A 313 -5.00 -6.78 9.37
N LEU A 314 -4.77 -5.66 8.70
CA LEU A 314 -4.94 -4.32 9.28
C LEU A 314 -5.86 -3.44 8.43
N HIS A 315 -5.61 -3.35 7.12
CA HIS A 315 -6.29 -2.39 6.23
C HIS A 315 -7.43 -3.00 5.39
N SER A 316 -7.35 -4.30 5.09
CA SER A 316 -8.40 -5.01 4.36
C SER A 316 -9.53 -5.43 5.32
N ALA A 317 -10.40 -4.47 5.65
CA ALA A 317 -11.68 -4.77 6.29
C ALA A 317 -12.59 -5.39 5.22
N GLY A 318 -12.89 -6.68 5.28
CA GLY A 318 -13.75 -7.27 4.24
C GLY A 318 -15.22 -6.93 4.44
N THR A 319 -16.01 -7.25 3.42
CA THR A 319 -17.46 -7.04 3.20
C THR A 319 -18.47 -7.09 4.38
N ALA A 320 -18.15 -7.61 5.56
CA ALA A 320 -19.07 -7.63 6.70
C ALA A 320 -19.04 -6.30 7.47
N ALA A 321 -20.21 -5.68 7.66
CA ALA A 321 -20.37 -4.40 8.34
C ALA A 321 -19.87 -4.38 9.81
N ASP A 322 -19.69 -5.55 10.43
CA ASP A 322 -19.11 -5.70 11.77
C ASP A 322 -17.57 -5.87 11.77
N GLY A 323 -16.94 -5.99 10.60
CA GLY A 323 -15.52 -6.28 10.43
C GLY A 323 -15.15 -7.74 10.72
N SER A 324 -16.12 -8.66 10.78
CA SER A 324 -15.88 -10.08 11.04
C SER A 324 -15.15 -10.80 9.90
N SER A 325 -15.19 -10.25 8.68
CA SER A 325 -14.66 -10.84 7.45
C SER A 325 -13.40 -10.13 6.91
N SER A 326 -12.47 -9.67 7.76
CA SER A 326 -11.18 -9.14 7.28
C SER A 326 -10.42 -10.19 6.45
N VAL A 327 -9.90 -9.80 5.29
CA VAL A 327 -9.02 -10.66 4.49
C VAL A 327 -7.60 -10.39 4.94
N SER A 328 -6.92 -11.39 5.50
CA SER A 328 -5.50 -11.32 5.83
C SER A 328 -4.67 -12.07 4.79
N LEU A 329 -3.37 -11.79 4.75
CA LEU A 329 -2.42 -12.54 3.92
C LEU A 329 -2.43 -14.04 4.28
N GLN A 330 -2.52 -14.36 5.58
CA GLN A 330 -2.66 -15.75 6.02
C GLN A 330 -3.94 -16.40 5.50
N ASN A 331 -5.09 -15.71 5.51
CA ASN A 331 -6.34 -16.26 4.98
C ASN A 331 -6.20 -16.66 3.50
N LEU A 332 -5.47 -15.86 2.71
CA LEU A 332 -5.15 -16.18 1.31
C LEU A 332 -4.16 -17.34 1.19
N ALA A 333 -3.23 -17.48 2.13
CA ALA A 333 -2.21 -18.53 2.16
C ALA A 333 -2.71 -19.89 2.68
N ILE A 334 -3.83 -19.95 3.43
CA ILE A 334 -4.40 -21.20 3.98
C ILE A 334 -5.80 -21.58 3.46
N GLY A 335 -6.54 -20.67 2.82
CA GLY A 335 -7.84 -20.94 2.18
C GLY A 335 -7.88 -22.08 1.15
N SER A 336 -8.85 -22.99 1.28
CA SER A 336 -9.02 -24.15 0.38
C SER A 336 -9.46 -23.80 -1.05
N GLY A 337 -9.94 -22.57 -1.28
CA GLY A 337 -10.38 -22.09 -2.59
C GLY A 337 -9.27 -22.09 -3.65
N ARG A 338 -8.00 -22.06 -3.25
CA ARG A 338 -6.83 -22.17 -4.16
C ARG A 338 -6.86 -23.41 -5.06
N SER A 339 -7.54 -24.47 -4.64
CA SER A 339 -7.69 -25.70 -5.44
C SER A 339 -8.39 -25.51 -6.80
N VAL A 340 -9.06 -24.38 -7.01
CA VAL A 340 -9.63 -23.99 -8.32
C VAL A 340 -8.57 -23.58 -9.33
N VAL A 341 -7.38 -23.17 -8.88
CA VAL A 341 -6.28 -22.74 -9.73
C VAL A 341 -5.62 -23.94 -10.40
N PRO A 342 -5.51 -24.00 -11.74
CA PRO A 342 -4.99 -25.17 -12.44
C PRO A 342 -3.58 -25.61 -11.99
N GLU A 343 -2.72 -24.66 -11.67
CA GLU A 343 -1.32 -24.91 -11.28
C GLU A 343 -1.09 -25.06 -9.77
N TYR A 344 -2.13 -24.95 -8.93
CA TYR A 344 -1.97 -25.06 -7.48
C TYR A 344 -1.37 -26.41 -7.05
N ASN A 345 -1.83 -27.52 -7.65
CA ASN A 345 -1.29 -28.84 -7.34
C ASN A 345 0.21 -28.97 -7.69
N THR A 346 0.69 -28.26 -8.71
CA THR A 346 2.11 -28.22 -9.07
C THR A 346 2.93 -27.56 -7.95
N HIS A 347 2.42 -26.47 -7.38
CA HIS A 347 3.05 -25.82 -6.22
C HIS A 347 3.06 -26.73 -4.98
N VAL A 348 1.90 -27.32 -4.65
CA VAL A 348 1.78 -28.24 -3.51
C VAL A 348 2.77 -29.41 -3.62
N GLN A 349 2.87 -30.04 -4.80
CA GLN A 349 3.79 -31.16 -5.01
C GLN A 349 5.27 -30.76 -4.86
N TYR A 350 5.65 -29.60 -5.39
CA TYR A 350 7.02 -29.08 -5.27
C TYR A 350 7.41 -28.86 -3.81
N TYR A 351 6.50 -28.32 -3.00
CA TYR A 351 6.70 -28.07 -1.57
C TYR A 351 6.31 -29.25 -0.69
N ASN A 352 6.75 -30.47 -1.05
CA ASN A 352 6.58 -31.67 -0.23
C ASN A 352 5.12 -31.99 0.13
N SER A 353 4.18 -31.72 -0.78
CA SER A 353 2.73 -31.89 -0.56
C SER A 353 2.13 -30.99 0.53
N ASP A 354 2.77 -29.85 0.82
CA ASP A 354 2.24 -28.85 1.73
C ASP A 354 1.18 -27.98 1.03
N ASN A 355 -0.09 -28.13 1.44
CA ASN A 355 -1.21 -27.32 0.93
C ASN A 355 -1.11 -25.84 1.33
N ASN A 356 -0.34 -25.53 2.36
CA ASN A 356 -0.17 -24.20 2.94
C ASN A 356 1.28 -23.72 2.81
N TYR A 357 2.00 -24.19 1.78
CA TYR A 357 3.44 -23.94 1.57
C TYR A 357 3.86 -22.48 1.80
N ALA A 358 3.07 -21.50 1.33
CA ALA A 358 3.39 -20.09 1.49
C ALA A 358 3.24 -19.62 2.95
N ASP A 359 2.23 -20.13 3.68
CA ASP A 359 2.06 -19.85 5.11
C ASP A 359 3.19 -20.46 5.93
N THR A 360 3.56 -21.71 5.63
CA THR A 360 4.70 -22.39 6.27
C THR A 360 5.99 -21.57 6.11
N ILE A 361 6.30 -21.09 4.90
CA ILE A 361 7.49 -20.27 4.64
C ILE A 361 7.46 -18.96 5.46
N VAL A 362 6.33 -18.26 5.49
CA VAL A 362 6.20 -16.99 6.24
C VAL A 362 6.35 -17.24 7.74
N LEU A 363 5.67 -18.25 8.29
CA LEU A 363 5.71 -18.55 9.72
C LEU A 363 7.10 -19.04 10.17
N ASP A 364 7.81 -19.79 9.34
CA ASP A 364 9.20 -20.18 9.61
C ASP A 364 10.13 -18.96 9.65
N ALA A 365 9.95 -18.00 8.73
CA ALA A 365 10.72 -16.76 8.70
C ALA A 365 10.36 -15.80 9.84
N LEU A 366 9.12 -15.81 10.34
CA LEU A 366 8.69 -15.03 11.50
C LEU A 366 9.04 -15.69 12.85
N ASN A 367 9.34 -17.00 12.86
CA ASN A 367 9.68 -17.71 14.08
C ASN A 367 10.99 -17.17 14.68
N PRO A 368 11.00 -16.61 15.91
CA PRO A 368 12.22 -16.09 16.53
C PRO A 368 13.37 -17.11 16.66
N ALA A 369 13.08 -18.40 16.58
CA ALA A 369 14.06 -19.48 16.63
C ALA A 369 14.68 -19.86 15.27
N SER A 370 14.19 -19.31 14.14
CA SER A 370 14.80 -19.63 12.83
C SER A 370 16.21 -19.02 12.68
N THR A 371 16.99 -19.63 11.79
CA THR A 371 18.41 -19.30 11.58
C THR A 371 18.64 -18.14 10.62
N PHE A 372 17.58 -17.63 10.00
CA PHE A 372 17.65 -16.51 9.07
C PHE A 372 18.14 -15.22 9.75
N THR A 373 18.95 -14.45 9.03
CA THR A 373 19.32 -13.08 9.42
C THR A 373 18.12 -12.14 9.41
N ASP A 374 18.23 -10.96 10.02
CA ASP A 374 17.14 -9.98 10.00
C ASP A 374 16.78 -9.52 8.56
N ILE A 375 17.77 -9.43 7.67
CA ILE A 375 17.59 -9.08 6.26
C ILE A 375 16.85 -10.21 5.54
N GLU A 376 17.31 -11.45 5.70
CA GLU A 376 16.67 -12.63 5.12
C GLU A 376 15.22 -12.76 5.60
N ARG A 377 14.97 -12.67 6.91
CA ARG A 377 13.62 -12.74 7.48
C ARG A 377 12.69 -11.72 6.85
N ARG A 378 13.13 -10.46 6.79
CA ARG A 378 12.35 -9.36 6.19
C ARG A 378 11.98 -9.68 4.75
N GLN A 379 12.98 -10.01 3.91
CA GLN A 379 12.74 -10.21 2.48
C GLN A 379 12.01 -11.52 2.17
N ILE A 380 12.19 -12.57 2.97
CA ILE A 380 11.44 -13.83 2.82
C ILE A 380 9.97 -13.63 3.15
N VAL A 381 9.65 -12.95 4.27
CA VAL A 381 8.27 -12.68 4.67
C VAL A 381 7.58 -11.79 3.64
N VAL A 382 8.20 -10.68 3.27
CA VAL A 382 7.63 -9.71 2.30
C VAL A 382 7.55 -10.32 0.90
N GLY A 383 8.62 -10.98 0.44
CA GLY A 383 8.68 -11.61 -0.89
C GLY A 383 7.70 -12.76 -1.03
N THR A 384 7.52 -13.61 -0.01
CA THR A 384 6.51 -14.68 -0.05
C THR A 384 5.10 -14.10 -0.13
N ALA A 385 4.83 -13.03 0.62
CA ALA A 385 3.55 -12.31 0.50
C ALA A 385 3.33 -11.76 -0.91
N GLN A 386 4.31 -11.04 -1.47
CA GLN A 386 4.21 -10.39 -2.79
C GLN A 386 4.16 -11.39 -3.96
N TYR A 387 5.05 -12.37 -3.98
CA TYR A 387 5.29 -13.19 -5.18
C TYR A 387 4.52 -14.52 -5.17
N MET A 388 4.20 -15.06 -3.99
CA MET A 388 3.58 -16.38 -3.87
C MET A 388 2.12 -16.28 -3.42
N ILE A 389 1.85 -15.56 -2.32
CA ILE A 389 0.49 -15.42 -1.78
C ILE A 389 -0.36 -14.59 -2.74
N MET A 390 0.09 -13.40 -3.14
CA MET A 390 -0.70 -12.55 -4.02
C MET A 390 -0.87 -13.14 -5.42
N TYR A 391 0.18 -13.73 -6.01
CA TYR A 391 0.08 -14.43 -7.30
C TYR A 391 -1.01 -15.50 -7.27
N MET A 392 -0.99 -16.38 -6.26
CA MET A 392 -2.01 -17.43 -6.12
C MET A 392 -3.42 -16.87 -5.84
N ALA A 393 -3.53 -15.78 -5.08
CA ALA A 393 -4.81 -15.13 -4.79
C ALA A 393 -5.44 -14.47 -6.03
N ILE A 394 -4.63 -13.90 -6.92
CA ILE A 394 -5.06 -13.34 -8.21
C ILE A 394 -5.63 -14.46 -9.08
N LEU A 395 -4.86 -15.55 -9.26
CA LEU A 395 -5.30 -16.70 -10.04
C LEU A 395 -6.58 -17.30 -9.47
N GLN A 396 -6.64 -17.50 -8.15
CA GLN A 396 -7.84 -18.02 -7.48
C GLN A 396 -9.06 -17.16 -7.82
N SER A 397 -8.96 -15.84 -7.67
CA SER A 397 -10.08 -14.93 -7.94
C SER A 397 -10.54 -15.00 -9.41
N MET A 398 -9.61 -15.09 -10.36
CA MET A 398 -9.95 -15.25 -11.78
C MET A 398 -10.66 -16.57 -12.08
N TYR A 399 -10.16 -17.70 -11.56
CA TYR A 399 -10.75 -19.01 -11.83
C TYR A 399 -12.05 -19.27 -11.04
N GLU A 400 -12.22 -18.64 -9.87
CA GLU A 400 -13.52 -18.56 -9.19
C GLU A 400 -14.52 -17.74 -10.02
N SER A 401 -14.08 -16.63 -10.64
CA SER A 401 -14.93 -15.85 -11.55
C SER A 401 -15.40 -16.69 -12.75
N VAL A 402 -14.48 -17.45 -13.38
CA VAL A 402 -14.83 -18.39 -14.45
C VAL A 402 -15.84 -19.43 -13.98
N SER A 403 -15.64 -20.00 -12.79
CA SER A 403 -16.54 -20.99 -12.20
C SER A 403 -17.93 -20.41 -11.92
N ALA A 404 -17.99 -19.17 -11.40
CA ALA A 404 -19.23 -18.44 -11.17
C ALA A 404 -19.96 -18.13 -12.49
N CYS A 405 -19.22 -17.75 -13.55
CA CYS A 405 -19.79 -17.57 -14.89
C CYS A 405 -20.44 -18.85 -15.40
N LYS A 406 -19.71 -19.97 -15.35
CA LYS A 406 -20.17 -21.30 -15.84
C LYS A 406 -21.38 -21.83 -15.08
N ALA A 407 -21.51 -21.49 -13.80
CA ALA A 407 -22.66 -21.89 -12.98
C ALA A 407 -23.99 -21.26 -13.44
N GLY A 408 -23.94 -20.17 -14.22
CA GLY A 408 -25.13 -19.45 -14.70
C GLY A 408 -25.82 -18.62 -13.61
N GLY A 409 -26.46 -17.51 -13.99
CA GLY A 409 -27.24 -16.67 -13.06
C GLY A 409 -26.45 -15.96 -11.96
N ARG A 410 -25.11 -15.94 -12.03
CA ARG A 410 -24.20 -15.35 -11.03
C ARG A 410 -23.25 -14.31 -11.64
N THR A 411 -23.75 -13.50 -12.58
CA THR A 411 -22.94 -12.50 -13.30
C THR A 411 -22.34 -11.46 -12.35
N ASP A 412 -23.04 -11.06 -11.30
CA ASP A 412 -22.51 -10.10 -10.33
C ASP A 412 -21.41 -10.73 -9.47
N THR A 413 -21.57 -12.00 -9.07
CA THR A 413 -20.49 -12.74 -8.38
C THR A 413 -19.26 -12.90 -9.27
N SER A 414 -19.45 -13.23 -10.55
CA SER A 414 -18.35 -13.34 -11.52
C SER A 414 -17.66 -11.99 -11.74
N ALA A 415 -18.41 -10.89 -11.82
CA ALA A 415 -17.86 -9.55 -11.94
C ALA A 415 -17.04 -9.16 -10.70
N LEU A 416 -17.61 -9.35 -9.50
CA LEU A 416 -16.92 -9.10 -8.23
C LEU A 416 -15.59 -9.84 -8.15
N LEU A 417 -15.56 -11.13 -8.51
CA LEU A 417 -14.36 -11.95 -8.45
C LEU A 417 -13.31 -11.54 -9.50
N TRP A 418 -13.74 -11.10 -10.68
CA TRP A 418 -12.81 -10.57 -11.69
C TRP A 418 -12.23 -9.22 -11.28
N ASP A 419 -13.07 -8.31 -10.77
CA ASP A 419 -12.62 -7.01 -10.25
C ASP A 419 -11.75 -7.17 -9.00
N LYS A 420 -12.00 -8.18 -8.17
CA LYS A 420 -11.15 -8.55 -7.05
C LYS A 420 -9.76 -9.00 -7.52
N ALA A 421 -9.67 -9.75 -8.62
CA ALA A 421 -8.38 -10.07 -9.23
C ALA A 421 -7.64 -8.81 -9.69
N ALA A 422 -8.35 -7.85 -10.31
CA ALA A 422 -7.76 -6.56 -10.68
C ALA A 422 -7.22 -5.80 -9.47
N ALA A 423 -7.97 -5.76 -8.37
CA ALA A 423 -7.56 -5.14 -7.11
C ALA A 423 -6.29 -5.78 -6.54
N TYR A 424 -6.17 -7.10 -6.59
CA TYR A 424 -4.96 -7.84 -6.15
C TYR A 424 -3.76 -7.69 -7.09
N ILE A 425 -3.97 -7.39 -8.37
CA ILE A 425 -2.88 -7.11 -9.32
C ILE A 425 -2.32 -5.69 -9.08
N ILE A 426 -3.21 -4.71 -8.95
CA ILE A 426 -2.87 -3.28 -8.98
C ILE A 426 -2.49 -2.77 -7.59
N GLY A 427 -3.33 -2.99 -6.58
CA GLY A 427 -3.14 -2.44 -5.24
C GLY A 427 -3.66 -1.00 -5.10
N SER A 428 -3.88 -0.57 -3.87
CA SER A 428 -4.37 0.76 -3.52
C SER A 428 -3.30 1.86 -3.57
N MET A 429 -2.03 1.51 -3.33
CA MET A 429 -0.87 2.41 -3.34
C MET A 429 -0.56 2.99 -4.71
N GLU A 430 -1.01 2.32 -5.77
CA GLU A 430 -0.89 2.81 -7.15
C GLU A 430 -1.80 4.01 -7.45
N GLY A 431 -2.84 4.22 -6.65
CA GLY A 431 -3.77 5.32 -6.82
C GLY A 431 -4.69 5.19 -8.05
N PRO A 432 -5.52 6.24 -8.29
CA PRO A 432 -6.55 6.19 -9.32
C PRO A 432 -6.05 6.44 -10.75
N VAL A 433 -4.88 7.08 -10.88
CA VAL A 433 -4.28 7.48 -12.16
C VAL A 433 -2.88 6.89 -12.25
N GLU A 434 -2.46 6.54 -13.46
CA GLU A 434 -1.10 6.07 -13.69
C GLU A 434 -0.09 7.20 -13.44
N GLU A 435 0.72 7.02 -12.39
CA GLU A 435 1.80 7.93 -12.05
C GLU A 435 3.14 7.47 -12.64
N PRO A 436 4.06 8.42 -12.95
CA PRO A 436 5.39 8.11 -13.48
C PRO A 436 6.16 7.12 -12.60
N TYR A 437 7.08 6.33 -13.19
CA TYR A 437 7.88 5.34 -12.47
C TYR A 437 8.84 5.96 -11.45
N THR A 438 9.05 7.28 -11.52
CA THR A 438 9.80 8.06 -10.54
C THR A 438 9.06 8.19 -9.22
N VAL A 439 7.74 7.92 -9.20
CA VAL A 439 6.98 7.72 -7.96
C VAL A 439 7.15 6.27 -7.52
N ARG A 440 7.37 6.04 -6.22
CA ARG A 440 7.56 4.70 -5.66
C ARG A 440 6.44 3.76 -6.17
N PRO A 441 6.78 2.68 -6.88
CA PRO A 441 5.79 1.71 -7.34
C PRO A 441 5.12 1.01 -6.14
N GLY A 442 3.86 0.60 -6.32
CA GLY A 442 3.16 -0.24 -5.37
C GLY A 442 3.86 -1.59 -5.18
N VAL A 443 3.42 -2.35 -4.17
CA VAL A 443 4.09 -3.60 -3.78
C VAL A 443 3.54 -4.85 -4.45
N PHE A 444 2.45 -4.75 -5.23
CA PHE A 444 1.88 -5.86 -5.99
C PHE A 444 2.52 -5.99 -7.39
N LEU A 445 2.10 -7.02 -8.15
CA LEU A 445 2.67 -7.39 -9.45
C LEU A 445 2.64 -6.25 -10.49
N TRP A 446 1.66 -5.35 -10.42
CA TRP A 446 1.63 -4.13 -11.23
C TRP A 446 2.82 -3.22 -10.93
N GLY A 447 3.05 -2.93 -9.64
CA GLY A 447 4.16 -2.10 -9.19
C GLY A 447 5.52 -2.73 -9.48
N LEU A 448 5.64 -4.06 -9.37
CA LEU A 448 6.85 -4.80 -9.80
C LEU A 448 7.12 -4.62 -11.29
N GLY A 449 6.08 -4.71 -12.13
CA GLY A 449 6.19 -4.43 -13.57
C GLY A 449 6.73 -3.03 -13.85
N LYS A 450 6.29 -2.01 -13.10
CA LYS A 450 6.85 -0.64 -13.21
C LYS A 450 8.29 -0.57 -12.71
N LYS A 451 8.60 -1.22 -11.59
CA LYS A 451 9.92 -1.19 -10.94
C LYS A 451 11.03 -1.66 -11.86
N TYR A 452 10.83 -2.78 -12.58
CA TYR A 452 11.88 -3.42 -13.36
C TYR A 452 11.86 -3.05 -14.86
N CYS A 453 10.85 -2.35 -15.36
CA CYS A 453 10.75 -2.08 -16.80
C CYS A 453 11.96 -1.31 -17.36
N THR A 454 12.59 -0.45 -16.56
CA THR A 454 13.73 0.36 -17.03
C THR A 454 14.94 -0.53 -17.24
N SER A 455 15.19 -1.46 -16.32
CA SER A 455 16.30 -2.41 -16.39
C SER A 455 16.20 -3.31 -17.62
N TRP A 456 14.97 -3.71 -17.98
CA TRP A 456 14.70 -4.64 -19.08
C TRP A 456 14.30 -3.97 -20.40
N GLY A 457 14.36 -2.63 -20.48
CA GLY A 457 14.02 -1.90 -21.69
C GLY A 457 12.56 -2.04 -22.13
N THR A 458 11.66 -2.37 -21.20
CA THR A 458 10.23 -2.63 -21.44
C THR A 458 9.32 -1.51 -20.94
N CYS A 459 9.86 -0.33 -20.61
CA CYS A 459 9.03 0.85 -20.35
C CYS A 459 8.54 1.44 -21.69
N ARG A 460 7.24 1.72 -21.81
CA ARG A 460 6.69 2.29 -23.06
C ARG A 460 6.77 3.81 -23.10
N ASN A 461 6.46 4.45 -21.98
CA ASN A 461 6.49 5.90 -21.87
C ASN A 461 7.18 6.29 -20.56
N ILE A 462 8.42 6.75 -20.71
CA ILE A 462 9.26 7.26 -19.61
C ILE A 462 8.52 8.37 -18.84
N ILE A 463 7.58 9.08 -19.46
CA ILE A 463 6.84 10.18 -18.84
C ILE A 463 5.65 9.68 -18.00
N THR A 464 4.96 8.59 -18.37
CA THR A 464 3.80 8.07 -17.60
C THR A 464 4.14 6.90 -16.68
N GLY A 465 5.34 6.32 -16.74
CA GLY A 465 5.74 5.28 -15.80
C GLY A 465 5.25 3.87 -16.09
N SER A 466 4.63 3.67 -17.25
CA SER A 466 4.01 2.39 -17.62
C SER A 466 5.02 1.39 -18.20
N SER A 467 4.87 0.12 -17.83
CA SER A 467 5.56 -1.02 -18.44
C SER A 467 4.72 -1.66 -19.55
N LEU A 468 5.35 -2.32 -20.51
CA LEU A 468 4.64 -3.05 -21.57
C LEU A 468 3.69 -4.10 -20.99
N VAL A 469 4.14 -4.88 -19.99
CA VAL A 469 3.31 -5.89 -19.33
C VAL A 469 2.06 -5.29 -18.67
N ASN A 470 2.18 -4.14 -18.00
CA ASN A 470 1.04 -3.52 -17.31
C ASN A 470 -0.06 -3.07 -18.30
N GLN A 471 0.32 -2.69 -19.52
CA GLN A 471 -0.64 -2.31 -20.56
C GLN A 471 -1.41 -3.51 -21.10
N GLU A 472 -0.71 -4.62 -21.32
CA GLU A 472 -1.34 -5.88 -21.70
C GLU A 472 -2.27 -6.38 -20.58
N ILE A 473 -1.85 -6.27 -19.31
CA ILE A 473 -2.69 -6.57 -18.14
C ILE A 473 -3.95 -5.70 -18.17
N LEU A 474 -3.82 -4.37 -18.33
CA LEU A 474 -4.96 -3.46 -18.35
C LEU A 474 -5.95 -3.79 -19.48
N SER A 475 -5.44 -4.05 -20.68
CA SER A 475 -6.23 -4.49 -21.84
C SER A 475 -7.02 -5.77 -21.53
N LEU A 476 -6.35 -6.73 -20.89
CA LEU A 476 -6.94 -8.03 -20.59
C LEU A 476 -7.94 -7.96 -19.43
N LEU A 477 -7.74 -7.07 -18.45
CA LEU A 477 -8.73 -6.77 -17.42
C LEU A 477 -10.05 -6.27 -18.03
N TYR A 478 -9.98 -5.35 -18.99
CA TYR A 478 -11.16 -4.89 -19.73
C TYR A 478 -11.79 -5.99 -20.59
N THR A 479 -10.97 -6.84 -21.21
CA THR A 479 -11.43 -7.99 -22.00
C THR A 479 -12.22 -8.98 -21.13
N GLY A 480 -11.68 -9.37 -19.97
CA GLY A 480 -12.36 -10.27 -19.04
C GLY A 480 -13.64 -9.65 -18.46
N ARG A 481 -13.62 -8.36 -18.10
CA ARG A 481 -14.83 -7.64 -17.67
C ARG A 481 -15.90 -7.64 -18.76
N GLY A 482 -15.51 -7.41 -20.01
CA GLY A 482 -16.40 -7.50 -21.17
C GLY A 482 -17.00 -8.91 -21.32
N ALA A 483 -16.18 -9.96 -21.18
CA ALA A 483 -16.61 -11.34 -21.23
C ALA A 483 -17.62 -11.69 -20.12
N VAL A 484 -17.41 -11.21 -18.89
CA VAL A 484 -18.37 -11.36 -17.79
C VAL A 484 -19.71 -10.70 -18.14
N ASN A 485 -19.69 -9.47 -18.65
CA ASN A 485 -20.91 -8.71 -18.95
C ASN A 485 -21.79 -9.36 -20.01
N VAL A 486 -21.18 -10.02 -21.01
CA VAL A 486 -21.90 -10.76 -22.05
C VAL A 486 -22.08 -12.25 -21.72
N GLN A 487 -21.73 -12.68 -20.51
CA GLN A 487 -21.77 -14.07 -20.04
C GLN A 487 -20.99 -15.05 -20.95
N SER A 488 -19.91 -14.59 -21.58
CA SER A 488 -19.03 -15.45 -22.40
C SER A 488 -17.96 -16.11 -21.53
N CYS A 489 -18.32 -17.20 -20.87
CA CYS A 489 -17.42 -17.87 -19.93
C CYS A 489 -16.18 -18.48 -20.60
N GLU A 490 -16.26 -18.86 -21.88
CA GLU A 490 -15.10 -19.33 -22.65
C GLU A 490 -14.10 -18.21 -22.90
N ALA A 491 -14.58 -17.01 -23.27
CA ALA A 491 -13.72 -15.83 -23.43
C ALA A 491 -13.11 -15.40 -22.09
N LEU A 492 -13.88 -15.47 -21.00
CA LEU A 492 -13.38 -15.18 -19.66
C LEU A 492 -12.28 -16.17 -19.22
N GLU A 493 -12.48 -17.46 -19.48
CA GLU A 493 -11.48 -18.48 -19.18
C GLU A 493 -10.20 -18.30 -20.02
N LYS A 494 -10.35 -17.89 -21.28
CA LYS A 494 -9.21 -17.53 -22.13
C LYS A 494 -8.46 -16.32 -21.55
N ALA A 495 -9.18 -15.27 -21.14
CA ALA A 495 -8.57 -14.09 -20.52
C ALA A 495 -7.85 -14.44 -19.20
N ALA A 496 -8.39 -15.34 -18.38
CA ALA A 496 -7.73 -15.80 -17.15
C ALA A 496 -6.40 -16.52 -17.43
N ARG A 497 -6.34 -17.34 -18.49
CA ARG A 497 -5.10 -18.02 -18.92
C ARG A 497 -4.06 -17.04 -19.45
N GLU A 498 -4.45 -16.15 -20.37
CA GLU A 498 -3.56 -15.12 -20.91
C GLU A 498 -3.04 -14.20 -19.79
N MET A 499 -3.86 -13.90 -18.77
CA MET A 499 -3.44 -13.11 -17.62
C MET A 499 -2.39 -13.83 -16.79
N THR A 500 -2.53 -15.16 -16.62
CA THR A 500 -1.55 -15.97 -15.90
C THR A 500 -0.16 -15.84 -16.54
N SER A 501 -0.08 -15.89 -17.87
CA SER A 501 1.17 -15.67 -18.61
C SER A 501 1.76 -14.27 -18.41
N LEU A 502 0.92 -13.23 -18.41
CA LEU A 502 1.37 -11.85 -18.17
C LEU A 502 1.90 -11.65 -16.75
N LEU A 503 1.27 -12.26 -15.73
CA LEU A 503 1.73 -12.13 -14.34
C LEU A 503 3.10 -12.78 -14.12
N ARG A 504 3.42 -13.85 -14.87
CA ARG A 504 4.74 -14.49 -14.84
C ARG A 504 5.84 -13.57 -15.36
N VAL A 505 5.56 -12.68 -16.31
CA VAL A 505 6.53 -11.68 -16.80
C VAL A 505 7.09 -10.85 -15.64
N SER A 506 6.23 -10.33 -14.77
CA SER A 506 6.67 -9.54 -13.60
C SER A 506 7.52 -10.38 -12.63
N LEU A 507 7.20 -11.66 -12.45
CA LEU A 507 7.97 -12.58 -11.59
C LEU A 507 9.35 -12.90 -12.19
N PHE A 508 9.43 -13.12 -13.51
CA PHE A 508 10.70 -13.31 -14.22
C PHE A 508 11.57 -12.06 -14.15
N GLN A 509 11.04 -10.89 -14.50
CA GLN A 509 11.79 -9.62 -14.42
C GLN A 509 12.31 -9.36 -13.00
N THR A 510 11.48 -9.61 -11.98
CA THR A 510 11.88 -9.49 -10.58
C THR A 510 13.01 -10.46 -10.25
N THR A 511 12.85 -11.75 -10.57
CA THR A 511 13.83 -12.77 -10.22
C THR A 511 15.17 -12.51 -10.91
N LEU A 512 15.16 -12.26 -12.22
CA LEU A 512 16.36 -11.99 -13.01
C LEU A 512 17.09 -10.73 -12.51
N SER A 513 16.38 -9.63 -12.27
CA SER A 513 17.01 -8.39 -11.77
C SER A 513 17.60 -8.54 -10.37
N GLU A 514 16.94 -9.27 -9.48
CA GLU A 514 17.47 -9.48 -8.12
C GLU A 514 18.68 -10.43 -8.15
N VAL A 515 18.69 -11.47 -9.00
CA VAL A 515 19.86 -12.33 -9.22
C VAL A 515 21.06 -11.53 -9.76
N GLU A 516 20.84 -10.68 -10.77
CA GLU A 516 21.88 -9.80 -11.32
C GLU A 516 22.44 -8.88 -10.23
N SER A 517 21.55 -8.27 -9.44
CA SER A 517 21.92 -7.34 -8.36
C SER A 517 22.70 -8.04 -7.25
N THR A 518 22.37 -9.30 -6.92
CA THR A 518 23.16 -10.12 -6.01
C THR A 518 24.56 -10.39 -6.56
N GLY A 519 24.69 -10.71 -7.85
CA GLY A 519 25.96 -11.00 -8.49
C GLY A 519 26.87 -9.79 -8.70
N THR A 520 26.31 -8.58 -8.66
CA THR A 520 27.04 -7.33 -9.01
C THR A 520 27.23 -6.36 -7.86
N SER A 521 26.36 -6.38 -6.85
CA SER A 521 26.49 -5.51 -5.68
C SER A 521 27.80 -5.74 -4.95
N GLN A 522 28.47 -4.65 -4.55
CA GLN A 522 29.68 -4.68 -3.71
C GLN A 522 29.39 -4.38 -2.25
N ASP A 523 28.20 -3.85 -1.96
CA ASP A 523 27.74 -3.55 -0.62
C ASP A 523 27.11 -4.82 -0.02
N SER A 524 27.68 -5.32 1.08
CA SER A 524 27.32 -6.64 1.63
C SER A 524 25.88 -6.68 2.15
N PRO A 525 25.40 -5.74 3.01
CA PRO A 525 23.99 -5.64 3.36
C PRO A 525 23.05 -5.58 2.16
N LEU A 526 23.34 -4.72 1.18
CA LEU A 526 22.50 -4.58 -0.01
C LEU A 526 22.49 -5.85 -0.86
N ARG A 527 23.63 -6.53 -0.98
CA ARG A 527 23.73 -7.81 -1.68
C ARG A 527 22.89 -8.89 -1.01
N GLU A 528 22.94 -8.97 0.31
CA GLU A 528 22.13 -9.90 1.09
C GLU A 528 20.64 -9.62 0.91
N GLU A 529 20.25 -8.36 0.82
CA GLU A 529 18.87 -7.96 0.50
C GLU A 529 18.45 -8.45 -0.90
N HIS A 530 19.26 -8.18 -1.92
CA HIS A 530 19.00 -8.67 -3.28
C HIS A 530 18.95 -10.20 -3.35
N PHE A 531 19.83 -10.87 -2.60
CA PHE A 531 19.85 -12.32 -2.52
C PHE A 531 18.55 -12.87 -1.92
N ALA A 532 18.11 -12.33 -0.79
CA ALA A 532 16.90 -12.81 -0.14
C ALA A 532 15.64 -12.51 -0.98
N ARG A 533 15.63 -11.39 -1.74
CA ARG A 533 14.60 -11.09 -2.73
C ARG A 533 14.61 -12.07 -3.90
N SER A 534 15.77 -12.39 -4.48
CA SER A 534 15.88 -13.36 -5.58
C SER A 534 15.51 -14.78 -5.13
N TYR A 535 15.92 -15.20 -3.94
CA TYR A 535 15.49 -16.46 -3.33
C TYR A 535 13.96 -16.58 -3.24
N SER A 536 13.31 -15.52 -2.73
CA SER A 536 11.85 -15.50 -2.56
C SER A 536 11.11 -15.44 -3.89
N ALA A 537 11.60 -14.64 -4.85
CA ALA A 537 11.02 -14.51 -6.17
C ALA A 537 11.16 -15.82 -6.98
N ALA A 538 12.35 -16.43 -6.99
CA ALA A 538 12.59 -17.70 -7.68
C ALA A 538 11.66 -18.81 -7.17
N ARG A 539 11.38 -18.86 -5.87
CA ARG A 539 10.43 -19.80 -5.26
C ARG A 539 9.01 -19.70 -5.81
N SER A 540 8.57 -18.55 -6.32
CA SER A 540 7.29 -18.46 -7.03
C SER A 540 7.28 -19.17 -8.38
N LEU A 541 8.43 -19.26 -9.06
CA LEU A 541 8.58 -19.85 -10.40
C LEU A 541 9.05 -21.32 -10.36
N LEU A 542 9.85 -21.68 -9.35
CA LEU A 542 10.48 -23.00 -9.22
C LEU A 542 9.51 -24.19 -9.33
N PRO A 543 8.28 -24.17 -8.78
CA PRO A 543 7.35 -25.27 -9.00
C PRO A 543 6.97 -25.47 -10.46
N LEU A 544 6.81 -24.38 -11.22
CA LEU A 544 6.47 -24.41 -12.63
C LEU A 544 7.68 -24.88 -13.46
N ILE A 545 8.87 -24.34 -13.19
CA ILE A 545 10.11 -24.78 -13.82
C ILE A 545 10.36 -26.26 -13.54
N SER A 546 10.19 -26.72 -12.30
CA SER A 546 10.43 -28.12 -11.92
C SER A 546 9.54 -29.11 -12.67
N LYS A 547 8.35 -28.68 -13.06
CA LYS A 547 7.42 -29.49 -13.85
C LYS A 547 7.90 -29.69 -15.29
N GLU A 548 8.50 -28.68 -15.90
CA GLU A 548 8.98 -28.72 -17.29
C GLU A 548 10.45 -29.18 -17.37
N ASN A 549 11.33 -28.59 -16.55
CA ASN A 549 12.74 -28.93 -16.40
C ASN A 549 13.18 -29.03 -14.94
N ARG A 550 13.20 -30.28 -14.44
CA ARG A 550 13.58 -30.58 -13.06
C ARG A 550 15.05 -30.27 -12.75
N ASP A 551 15.94 -30.41 -13.72
CA ASP A 551 17.37 -30.20 -13.50
C ASP A 551 17.67 -28.71 -13.30
N ASP A 552 17.08 -27.84 -14.12
CA ASP A 552 17.19 -26.39 -13.97
C ASP A 552 16.57 -25.92 -12.64
N ALA A 553 15.40 -26.43 -12.27
CA ALA A 553 14.79 -26.10 -10.99
C ALA A 553 15.69 -26.49 -9.79
N ASN A 554 16.28 -27.68 -9.81
CA ASN A 554 17.21 -28.11 -8.77
C ASN A 554 18.47 -27.24 -8.74
N PHE A 555 19.01 -26.90 -9.92
CA PHE A 555 20.18 -26.03 -10.04
C PHE A 555 19.90 -24.63 -9.49
N ILE A 556 18.81 -23.99 -9.92
CA ILE A 556 18.40 -22.67 -9.43
C ILE A 556 18.17 -22.72 -7.92
N SER A 557 17.39 -23.70 -7.43
CA SER A 557 17.07 -23.82 -6.00
C SER A 557 18.31 -24.05 -5.12
N SER A 558 19.28 -24.85 -5.57
CA SER A 558 20.51 -25.09 -4.82
C SER A 558 21.49 -23.94 -4.91
N THR A 559 21.50 -23.20 -6.02
CA THR A 559 22.37 -22.03 -6.20
C THR A 559 21.90 -20.84 -5.37
N LEU A 560 20.58 -20.66 -5.28
CA LEU A 560 19.94 -19.60 -4.49
C LEU A 560 19.69 -19.99 -3.02
N ASP A 561 20.09 -21.19 -2.58
CA ASP A 561 20.01 -21.54 -1.16
C ASP A 561 20.88 -20.58 -0.31
N PRO A 562 20.52 -20.23 0.94
CA PRO A 562 21.35 -19.36 1.80
C PRO A 562 22.80 -19.85 1.96
N ASP A 563 23.01 -21.17 1.99
CA ASP A 563 24.33 -21.80 2.01
C ASP A 563 24.87 -22.12 0.59
N GLY A 564 24.13 -21.69 -0.43
CA GLY A 564 24.36 -21.96 -1.83
C GLY A 564 25.48 -21.12 -2.46
N PRO A 565 25.96 -21.53 -3.63
CA PRO A 565 27.12 -20.92 -4.29
C PRO A 565 26.92 -19.48 -4.74
N LEU A 566 25.70 -18.95 -4.91
CA LEU A 566 25.54 -17.54 -5.30
C LEU A 566 26.01 -16.59 -4.20
N LEU A 567 25.56 -16.78 -2.97
CA LEU A 567 25.97 -15.93 -1.84
C LEU A 567 27.25 -16.46 -1.18
N GLY A 568 27.38 -17.79 -1.07
CA GLY A 568 28.48 -18.47 -0.38
C GLY A 568 29.81 -18.52 -1.11
N ALA A 569 29.87 -18.13 -2.39
CA ALA A 569 31.12 -18.08 -3.15
C ALA A 569 32.14 -17.11 -2.54
N SER A 570 33.42 -17.50 -2.60
CA SER A 570 34.51 -16.81 -1.90
C SER A 570 34.93 -15.47 -2.53
N GLY A 571 34.63 -15.28 -3.83
CA GLY A 571 35.03 -14.10 -4.58
C GLY A 571 33.93 -13.56 -5.48
N GLU A 572 33.97 -12.25 -5.73
CA GLU A 572 32.97 -11.53 -6.54
C GLU A 572 32.82 -12.07 -7.96
N THR A 573 33.92 -12.50 -8.58
CA THR A 573 33.89 -13.12 -9.92
C THR A 573 33.08 -14.42 -9.94
N GLU A 574 33.19 -15.23 -8.88
CA GLU A 574 32.48 -16.51 -8.77
C GLU A 574 31.00 -16.27 -8.49
N LYS A 575 30.66 -15.32 -7.62
CA LYS A 575 29.27 -14.88 -7.39
C LYS A 575 28.61 -14.42 -8.69
N ARG A 576 29.30 -13.57 -9.46
CA ARG A 576 28.78 -13.11 -10.76
C ARG A 576 28.63 -14.24 -11.77
N ALA A 577 29.57 -15.18 -11.81
CA ALA A 577 29.44 -16.36 -12.68
C ALA A 577 28.22 -17.22 -12.29
N ASN A 578 27.99 -17.43 -11.00
CA ASN A 578 26.82 -18.16 -10.51
C ASN A 578 25.51 -17.42 -10.83
N ALA A 579 25.48 -16.09 -10.70
CA ALA A 579 24.32 -15.27 -11.09
C ALA A 579 23.99 -15.46 -12.57
N ILE A 580 24.99 -15.37 -13.46
CA ILE A 580 24.84 -15.57 -14.91
C ILE A 580 24.27 -16.97 -15.23
N LEU A 581 24.74 -18.01 -14.53
CA LEU A 581 24.23 -19.37 -14.74
C LEU A 581 22.76 -19.51 -14.30
N VAL A 582 22.37 -18.85 -13.21
CA VAL A 582 20.98 -18.82 -12.75
C VAL A 582 20.11 -18.03 -13.73
N GLU A 583 20.57 -16.86 -14.18
CA GLU A 583 19.88 -16.06 -15.21
C GLU A 583 19.66 -16.88 -16.49
N LYS A 584 20.67 -17.61 -16.94
CA LYS A 584 20.56 -18.48 -18.11
C LYS A 584 19.52 -19.57 -17.91
N ALA A 585 19.56 -20.28 -16.78
CA ALA A 585 18.58 -21.31 -16.45
C ALA A 585 17.15 -20.73 -16.37
N LEU A 586 16.98 -19.53 -15.83
CA LEU A 586 15.67 -18.85 -15.79
C LEU A 586 15.18 -18.51 -17.20
N ILE A 587 16.03 -17.91 -18.03
CA ILE A 587 15.68 -17.51 -19.40
C ILE A 587 15.33 -18.73 -20.27
N ASP A 588 16.06 -19.83 -20.13
CA ASP A 588 15.81 -21.07 -20.88
C ASP A 588 14.42 -21.67 -20.62
N ASN A 589 13.78 -21.33 -19.51
CA ASN A 589 12.46 -21.82 -19.14
C ASN A 589 11.32 -20.82 -19.41
N ILE A 590 11.60 -19.63 -19.99
CA ILE A 590 10.56 -18.61 -20.26
C ILE A 590 9.48 -19.16 -21.21
N ASP A 591 9.91 -19.75 -22.33
CA ASP A 591 9.00 -20.28 -23.36
C ASP A 591 8.20 -21.50 -22.85
N ASP A 592 8.85 -22.38 -22.07
CA ASP A 592 8.23 -23.56 -21.46
C ASP A 592 7.11 -23.18 -20.46
N LEU A 593 7.20 -21.98 -19.91
CA LEU A 593 6.20 -21.40 -18.99
C LEU A 593 5.19 -20.49 -19.71
N ASP A 594 5.04 -20.61 -21.04
CA ASP A 594 4.06 -19.87 -21.84
C ASP A 594 4.11 -18.35 -21.58
N THR A 595 5.33 -17.83 -21.41
CA THR A 595 5.59 -16.43 -21.09
C THR A 595 6.25 -15.76 -22.29
N ASP A 596 5.70 -14.62 -22.74
CA ASP A 596 6.28 -13.90 -23.88
C ASP A 596 7.60 -13.24 -23.50
N CYS A 597 8.70 -13.78 -24.04
CA CYS A 597 10.05 -13.27 -23.83
C CYS A 597 10.19 -11.78 -24.21
N ALA A 598 9.40 -11.28 -25.18
CA ALA A 598 9.47 -9.89 -25.60
C ALA A 598 8.92 -8.93 -24.54
N LEU A 599 7.98 -9.41 -23.71
CA LEU A 599 7.47 -8.67 -22.55
C LEU A 599 8.42 -8.74 -21.36
N VAL A 600 9.21 -9.81 -21.23
CA VAL A 600 10.31 -9.89 -20.26
C VAL A 600 11.39 -8.89 -20.62
N GLY A 601 11.81 -8.85 -21.88
CA GLY A 601 12.70 -7.83 -22.45
C GLY A 601 14.17 -8.22 -22.46
N GLN A 602 15.04 -7.21 -22.48
CA GLN A 602 16.48 -7.38 -22.57
C GLN A 602 17.22 -6.31 -21.77
N THR A 603 18.35 -6.68 -21.19
CA THR A 603 19.31 -5.77 -20.55
C THR A 603 20.56 -5.64 -21.43
N SER A 604 21.61 -4.96 -20.95
CA SER A 604 22.92 -4.98 -21.62
C SER A 604 23.65 -6.33 -21.52
N THR A 605 23.21 -7.20 -20.60
CA THR A 605 23.89 -8.41 -20.16
C THR A 605 23.06 -9.68 -20.42
N ALA A 606 21.77 -9.56 -20.67
CA ALA A 606 20.86 -10.67 -20.92
C ALA A 606 19.76 -10.29 -21.92
N ASP A 607 19.31 -11.25 -22.73
CA ASP A 607 18.17 -11.11 -23.63
C ASP A 607 17.26 -12.33 -23.47
N ALA A 608 16.03 -12.07 -23.01
CA ALA A 608 15.07 -13.12 -22.69
C ALA A 608 14.62 -13.93 -23.92
N CYS A 609 14.67 -13.34 -25.13
CA CYS A 609 14.21 -14.02 -26.35
C CYS A 609 15.32 -14.78 -27.08
N SER A 610 16.54 -14.23 -27.10
CA SER A 610 17.66 -14.93 -27.74
C SER A 610 18.30 -15.99 -26.84
N GLY A 611 18.04 -15.93 -25.53
CA GLY A 611 18.71 -16.79 -24.55
C GLY A 611 20.15 -16.37 -24.26
N GLU A 612 20.60 -15.23 -24.79
CA GLU A 612 21.94 -14.70 -24.56
C GLU A 612 22.05 -14.15 -23.13
N VAL A 613 23.06 -14.59 -22.39
CA VAL A 613 23.49 -14.02 -21.10
C VAL A 613 24.99 -13.88 -21.13
N GLU A 614 25.54 -12.77 -20.61
CA GLU A 614 26.94 -12.39 -20.80
C GLU A 614 27.94 -13.34 -20.10
N SER A 615 28.23 -14.47 -20.76
CA SER A 615 29.49 -15.22 -20.66
C SER A 615 30.13 -15.53 -22.03
N GLU A 616 29.53 -15.08 -23.15
CA GLU A 616 30.03 -15.33 -24.51
C GLU A 616 30.83 -14.18 -25.16
N ARG A 617 31.00 -13.03 -24.50
CA ARG A 617 32.06 -12.08 -24.89
C ARG A 617 33.41 -12.62 -24.42
N LYS A 618 33.97 -13.55 -25.20
CA LYS A 618 35.42 -13.77 -25.22
C LYS A 618 36.10 -12.41 -25.33
N ASN A 619 36.74 -11.97 -24.25
CA ASN A 619 37.78 -10.95 -24.29
C ASN A 619 38.91 -11.47 -25.21
N THR A 620 38.71 -11.30 -26.51
CA THR A 620 39.77 -11.27 -27.52
C THR A 620 39.97 -9.82 -27.91
N VAL A 621 40.31 -9.00 -26.92
CA VAL A 621 41.10 -7.79 -27.18
C VAL A 621 42.55 -8.20 -26.95
N PRO A 622 43.39 -8.34 -28.00
CA PRO A 622 44.80 -8.53 -27.77
C PRO A 622 45.37 -7.27 -27.11
N LEU A 623 46.00 -7.49 -25.96
CA LEU A 623 46.88 -6.59 -25.26
C LEU A 623 47.82 -5.86 -26.25
N VAL A 624 47.57 -4.58 -26.53
CA VAL A 624 48.58 -3.68 -27.10
C VAL A 624 48.91 -2.63 -26.05
N ILE A 625 49.84 -2.98 -25.17
CA ILE A 625 50.64 -2.00 -24.45
C ILE A 625 51.61 -1.40 -25.46
N GLY A 626 51.49 -0.11 -25.77
CA GLY A 626 52.50 0.57 -26.60
C GLY A 626 52.13 1.96 -27.11
N ILE A 627 52.39 2.97 -26.27
CA ILE A 627 52.82 4.33 -26.66
C ILE A 627 51.76 5.21 -27.36
N THR A 628 51.30 6.27 -26.68
CA THR A 628 51.39 7.67 -27.15
C THR A 628 50.90 8.67 -26.09
N LEU A 629 51.80 8.98 -25.16
CA LEU A 629 51.72 10.10 -24.20
C LEU A 629 51.94 11.48 -24.88
N GLY A 630 51.44 11.68 -26.11
CA GLY A 630 51.77 12.85 -26.95
C GLY A 630 50.59 13.64 -27.52
N ALA A 631 49.34 13.19 -27.36
CA ALA A 631 48.19 13.79 -28.05
C ALA A 631 47.33 14.73 -27.19
N ILE A 632 47.55 14.81 -25.88
CA ILE A 632 46.67 15.58 -24.97
C ILE A 632 47.02 17.09 -24.93
N VAL A 633 48.21 17.50 -25.37
CA VAL A 633 48.60 18.92 -25.35
C VAL A 633 48.23 19.67 -26.64
N GLY A 634 47.98 18.98 -27.76
CA GLY A 634 47.61 19.61 -29.03
C GLY A 634 46.13 19.96 -29.18
N GLY A 635 45.22 19.16 -28.61
CA GLY A 635 43.77 19.33 -28.75
C GLY A 635 43.19 20.52 -27.98
N ALA A 636 43.76 20.85 -26.82
CA ALA A 636 43.26 21.94 -25.98
C ALA A 636 43.47 23.34 -26.60
N LEU A 637 44.53 23.52 -27.41
CA LEU A 637 44.83 24.78 -28.08
C LEU A 637 43.94 25.04 -29.31
N ALA A 638 43.50 23.99 -30.00
CA ALA A 638 42.58 24.10 -31.14
C ALA A 638 41.15 24.45 -30.70
N ILE A 639 40.69 23.90 -29.57
CA ILE A 639 39.34 24.14 -29.04
C ILE A 639 39.21 25.58 -28.50
N MET A 640 40.24 26.14 -27.86
CA MET A 640 40.21 27.54 -27.41
C MET A 640 40.18 28.55 -28.57
N LEU A 641 40.84 28.26 -29.69
CA LEU A 641 40.79 29.13 -30.88
C LEU A 641 39.42 29.08 -31.57
N PHE A 642 38.75 27.92 -31.58
CA PHE A 642 37.43 27.74 -32.18
C PHE A 642 36.32 28.44 -31.35
N VAL A 643 36.40 28.37 -30.02
CA VAL A 643 35.44 29.03 -29.11
C VAL A 643 35.58 30.56 -29.14
N CYS A 644 36.79 31.09 -29.33
CA CYS A 644 37.01 32.54 -29.49
C CYS A 644 36.50 33.08 -30.83
N GLN A 645 36.48 32.28 -31.90
CA GLN A 645 35.93 32.70 -33.20
C GLN A 645 34.40 32.61 -33.24
N ALA A 646 33.80 31.59 -32.59
CA ALA A 646 32.34 31.44 -32.53
C ALA A 646 31.65 32.59 -31.75
N ARG A 647 32.28 33.11 -30.68
CA ARG A 647 31.75 34.24 -29.90
C ARG A 647 31.75 35.59 -30.62
N LYS A 648 32.50 35.75 -31.72
CA LYS A 648 32.45 36.96 -32.57
C LYS A 648 31.31 36.92 -33.61
N GLY A 649 30.75 35.75 -33.91
CA GLY A 649 29.70 35.58 -34.93
C GLY A 649 28.26 35.71 -34.41
N GLN A 650 28.01 35.54 -33.11
CA GLN A 650 26.66 35.55 -32.53
C GLN A 650 26.13 36.93 -32.13
N ARG A 651 26.94 37.99 -32.20
CA ARG A 651 26.52 39.36 -31.82
C ARG A 651 25.69 40.09 -32.89
N ASN A 652 25.36 39.43 -34.01
CA ASN A 652 24.71 40.04 -35.18
C ASN A 652 23.40 39.34 -35.63
N LYS A 653 22.82 38.42 -34.84
CA LYS A 653 21.62 37.65 -35.27
C LYS A 653 20.41 37.73 -34.34
N ASP A 654 20.43 38.59 -33.32
CA ASP A 654 19.25 38.89 -32.52
C ASP A 654 18.49 40.09 -33.08
N GLU A 655 17.94 39.91 -34.28
CA GLU A 655 16.80 40.69 -34.76
C GLU A 655 16.07 39.87 -35.83
N GLN A 656 14.78 39.58 -35.57
CA GLN A 656 13.81 38.85 -36.41
C GLN A 656 13.72 37.33 -36.21
N ALA A 657 12.81 36.91 -35.30
CA ALA A 657 11.71 36.00 -35.66
C ALA A 657 10.72 35.89 -34.48
N LYS A 658 9.52 36.44 -34.69
CA LYS A 658 8.35 36.36 -33.81
C LYS A 658 7.21 35.89 -34.70
N PHE A 659 6.63 34.70 -34.55
CA PHE A 659 5.30 34.38 -35.11
C PHE A 659 4.62 33.16 -34.45
N ILE A 660 3.47 33.47 -33.81
CA ILE A 660 2.14 32.83 -33.83
C ILE A 660 2.02 31.29 -33.78
N ARG A 661 1.26 30.80 -32.79
CA ARG A 661 0.64 29.46 -32.79
C ARG A 661 -0.88 29.61 -32.74
N ASN A 662 -1.59 28.96 -33.66
CA ASN A 662 -3.03 28.69 -33.53
C ASN A 662 -3.43 27.39 -34.23
N GLN A 663 -4.41 26.72 -33.60
CA GLN A 663 -5.33 25.65 -34.05
C GLN A 663 -4.92 24.15 -34.08
N GLN A 664 -5.61 23.44 -33.15
CA GLN A 664 -6.50 22.28 -33.31
C GLN A 664 -5.95 20.87 -33.58
N GLY A 665 -6.38 19.95 -32.70
CA GLY A 665 -6.59 18.54 -33.03
C GLY A 665 -6.40 17.58 -31.85
N VAL A 666 -7.39 17.43 -30.95
CA VAL A 666 -7.60 16.20 -30.15
C VAL A 666 -9.11 16.02 -29.93
N MET A 667 -9.59 14.81 -30.21
CA MET A 667 -10.99 14.38 -30.08
C MET A 667 -11.36 14.14 -28.61
N ASP A 668 -12.62 14.49 -28.29
CA ASP A 668 -13.27 14.35 -26.99
C ASP A 668 -14.14 13.08 -27.02
N GLU A 669 -13.77 12.07 -26.24
CA GLU A 669 -14.58 10.87 -25.99
C GLU A 669 -15.30 11.01 -24.64
N THR A 670 -16.33 11.85 -24.59
CA THR A 670 -17.33 11.85 -23.53
C THR A 670 -18.74 11.99 -24.10
N ARG A 671 -19.37 10.87 -24.45
CA ARG A 671 -20.84 10.79 -24.56
C ARG A 671 -21.33 9.41 -24.17
N ASP A 672 -21.74 9.30 -22.91
CA ASP A 672 -22.73 8.32 -22.49
C ASP A 672 -24.08 9.00 -22.23
N PHE A 673 -25.11 8.19 -22.46
CA PHE A 673 -26.54 8.48 -22.58
C PHE A 673 -27.17 9.23 -21.39
N ASP A 674 -27.96 10.27 -21.71
CA ASP A 674 -29.02 10.82 -20.84
C ASP A 674 -30.39 10.38 -21.42
N PRO A 675 -31.22 9.62 -20.69
CA PRO A 675 -32.49 9.13 -21.17
C PRO A 675 -33.65 10.06 -20.79
N THR A 676 -33.55 11.37 -21.00
CA THR A 676 -34.71 12.27 -20.84
C THR A 676 -34.69 13.50 -21.76
N ASP A 677 -34.80 13.31 -23.07
CA ASP A 677 -35.32 14.40 -23.91
C ASP A 677 -36.07 13.89 -25.15
N SER A 678 -37.37 14.16 -25.20
CA SER A 678 -38.20 13.91 -26.37
C SER A 678 -39.24 15.01 -26.51
N ARG A 679 -39.01 15.93 -27.46
CA ARG A 679 -39.96 16.74 -28.26
C ARG A 679 -39.17 17.77 -29.08
N GLY A 680 -39.47 18.09 -30.33
CA GLY A 680 -40.51 17.75 -31.30
C GLY A 680 -40.00 18.28 -32.67
N GLN A 681 -40.70 18.34 -33.81
CA GLN A 681 -42.06 18.17 -34.34
C GLN A 681 -41.84 17.79 -35.83
N ALA A 682 -42.73 17.30 -36.69
CA ALA A 682 -44.16 17.53 -36.89
C ALA A 682 -44.71 16.50 -37.91
N ALA A 683 -45.99 16.17 -37.83
CA ALA A 683 -47.00 16.23 -38.91
C ALA A 683 -48.18 15.26 -38.68
N THR A 684 -49.36 15.86 -38.46
CA THR A 684 -50.72 15.49 -38.95
C THR A 684 -51.24 14.06 -38.77
N ASP A 685 -52.26 13.86 -37.92
CA ASP A 685 -53.69 13.88 -38.33
C ASP A 685 -54.64 13.58 -37.15
N GLU A 686 -55.86 14.08 -37.29
CA GLU A 686 -56.97 14.19 -36.33
C GLU A 686 -57.72 12.89 -35.96
N LEU A 687 -58.64 13.04 -34.98
CA LEU A 687 -59.77 12.17 -34.54
C LEU A 687 -59.41 11.27 -33.34
N ASP A 688 -60.14 11.20 -32.22
CA ASP A 688 -61.54 11.52 -31.91
C ASP A 688 -61.75 11.58 -30.37
N HIS A 689 -62.86 12.20 -29.94
CA HIS A 689 -63.65 12.10 -28.68
C HIS A 689 -63.15 11.23 -27.48
N SER A 690 -63.38 11.51 -26.17
CA SER A 690 -64.35 12.32 -25.41
C SER A 690 -64.08 12.13 -23.89
N ASP A 691 -64.44 13.14 -23.10
CA ASP A 691 -64.99 13.11 -21.73
C ASP A 691 -64.35 12.29 -20.59
N ALA A 692 -63.90 12.98 -19.53
CA ALA A 692 -64.62 13.12 -18.26
C ALA A 692 -63.69 13.50 -17.08
N ALA A 693 -64.21 14.38 -16.22
CA ALA A 693 -63.55 15.08 -15.11
C ALA A 693 -63.58 14.28 -13.77
N PRO A 694 -62.97 14.81 -12.69
CA PRO A 694 -62.41 14.06 -11.54
C PRO A 694 -63.28 14.12 -10.26
N ALA A 695 -62.88 13.37 -9.22
CA ALA A 695 -62.86 13.75 -7.80
C ALA A 695 -62.76 12.51 -6.89
N GLY A 696 -62.09 12.63 -5.73
CA GLY A 696 -62.27 11.65 -4.65
C GLY A 696 -61.17 11.62 -3.58
N ASP A 697 -61.23 12.60 -2.69
CA ASP A 697 -60.59 12.66 -1.37
C ASP A 697 -60.97 11.46 -0.46
N GLY A 698 -60.11 11.09 0.49
CA GLY A 698 -60.35 9.98 1.40
C GLY A 698 -59.20 9.66 2.36
N THR A 699 -59.07 10.47 3.41
CA THR A 699 -58.33 10.18 4.64
C THR A 699 -58.85 8.93 5.37
N PHE A 700 -57.98 8.11 5.96
CA PHE A 700 -58.29 7.31 7.17
C PHE A 700 -57.01 6.80 7.87
N SER A 701 -57.14 6.75 9.19
CA SER A 701 -56.15 6.81 10.27
C SER A 701 -55.45 5.49 10.68
N ASP A 702 -54.32 5.66 11.37
CA ASP A 702 -53.79 4.97 12.55
C ASP A 702 -54.11 3.48 12.78
N VAL A 703 -53.06 2.63 12.78
CA VAL A 703 -52.98 1.45 13.68
C VAL A 703 -51.55 1.21 14.20
N LYS A 704 -51.50 1.14 15.53
CA LYS A 704 -50.46 0.81 16.53
C LYS A 704 -49.48 -0.34 16.25
N LEU A 705 -48.24 -0.11 16.72
CA LEU A 705 -47.19 -1.09 17.08
C LEU A 705 -47.51 -1.86 18.38
N PRO A 706 -46.94 -3.07 18.58
CA PRO A 706 -46.75 -3.67 19.90
C PRO A 706 -45.26 -3.78 20.30
N GLU A 707 -45.00 -3.50 21.57
CA GLU A 707 -43.73 -3.71 22.30
C GLU A 707 -43.71 -5.10 23.03
N PRO A 708 -42.54 -5.55 23.56
CA PRO A 708 -42.12 -6.95 23.54
C PRO A 708 -42.36 -7.74 24.84
N VAL A 709 -42.14 -9.06 24.76
CA VAL A 709 -41.92 -9.98 25.88
C VAL A 709 -40.58 -10.68 25.67
#